data_AF-U2DKL6-F1
#
_entry.id   AF-U2DKL6-F1
#
_cell.length_a   1.000
_cell.length_b   1.000
_cell.length_c   1.000
_cell.angle_alpha   90.00
_cell.angle_beta   90.00
_cell.angle_gamma   90.00
#
_symmetry.space_group_name_H-M   'P 1'
#
loop_
_entity.id
_entity.type
_entity.pdbx_description
1 polymer ?
#
loop_
_entity_poly.entity_id
_entity_poly.type
_entity_poly.pdbx_seq_one_letter_code
_entity_poly.pdbx_strand_id
1 'polypeptide(L)'
;MLGIIYLILCMLTGMEMAGCLFPRQTTERGNRIWVVLPAAFGMGILMLTWAVYILSWMFSICAGVEHPLFYGNLIVFLVDILLLSGIFRWKKKKQQKMFVISERMISRKWILKKELLLFGILTVFVTWMMFYVFHMKDGILYSGFSVYGDYAPHTAMMRSFSRGNNFPTQYPHYGGQDVKYHFMFQFLVGNLEYLGLRLDLGYNLVSILSLAGFLMVLYGISYRMFKSFWAGAAAIVFFFFRSGIAFWRYLWEHLQAGDLVRTLEENTAFIGYTTNENWGLWNFNVYLNQRHLAFGLLMAAVAVWTFMDWVEAGCSHKEQGFLWVRNRFFTKKAWICRNVDTAILLGLFLGLTAFWNGAALIGGLLILAGLAVFSDGKLDYVICAGLAVLFSELQSKIFVSGSVMSPSFYWGFLADNKSISGVLWYLVEISGFFFVGMIVAAVFLKRGQRAVLMGCLLPMAFAFLVSLTPDINVNHKYVMISYAFVTVFWGWIVRCVFLAGKNSWKKWAGRAAAAVLCICLSATGIYDYVIILRDNDSAHRMTVNMESSLTDWLSANLKKNDLLLTPEYTMNEVTMSGAMLYCGWPYYAWSAGYDTGYRAGQAVLIYTTDDPELLKAAVKQEKITYILFEEDMEFEQQECREDIIRETYPLVYTSEDGRIRIYET
;
A
#
# COMPACT_ATOMS: atom_id res chain seq x y z
N MET A 1 -24.03 7.61 11.56
CA MET A 1 -22.76 7.45 10.81
C MET A 1 -21.57 7.60 11.76
N LEU A 2 -21.28 6.57 12.58
CA LEU A 2 -20.19 6.62 13.57
C LEU A 2 -18.81 6.55 12.90
N GLY A 3 -18.70 5.95 11.71
CA GLY A 3 -17.44 5.87 10.96
C GLY A 3 -16.85 7.24 10.59
N ILE A 4 -17.70 8.23 10.26
CA ILE A 4 -17.21 9.61 10.01
C ILE A 4 -16.68 10.25 11.30
N ILE A 5 -17.37 10.04 12.43
CA ILE A 5 -16.92 10.53 13.74
C ILE A 5 -15.57 9.90 14.09
N TYR A 6 -15.39 8.61 13.83
CA TYR A 6 -14.13 7.91 14.01
C TYR A 6 -12.98 8.54 13.21
N LEU A 7 -13.19 8.85 11.93
CA LEU A 7 -12.17 9.52 11.12
C LEU A 7 -11.86 10.95 11.59
N ILE A 8 -12.86 11.68 12.09
CA ILE A 8 -12.66 13.00 12.68
C ILE A 8 -11.79 12.90 13.94
N LEU A 9 -12.09 11.95 14.82
CA LEU A 9 -11.31 11.70 16.04
C LEU A 9 -9.86 11.29 15.69
N CYS A 10 -9.67 10.41 14.71
CA CYS A 10 -8.35 10.08 14.18
C CYS A 10 -7.61 11.37 13.77
N MET A 11 -8.24 12.25 13.00
CA MET A 11 -7.61 13.50 12.59
C MET A 11 -7.27 14.42 13.77
N LEU A 12 -8.16 14.58 14.75
CA LEU A 12 -7.91 15.43 15.92
C LEU A 12 -6.76 14.91 16.80
N THR A 13 -6.75 13.61 17.09
CA THR A 13 -5.67 12.95 17.84
C THR A 13 -4.37 12.98 17.06
N GLY A 14 -4.44 12.75 15.76
CA GLY A 14 -3.33 12.92 14.84
C GLY A 14 -2.72 14.32 14.84
N MET A 15 -3.55 15.37 14.91
CA MET A 15 -3.08 16.77 14.97
C MET A 15 -2.33 17.07 16.27
N GLU A 16 -2.71 16.46 17.39
CA GLU A 16 -1.97 16.53 18.64
C GLU A 16 -0.60 15.87 18.53
N MET A 17 -0.55 14.66 17.98
CA MET A 17 0.68 13.89 17.81
C MET A 17 1.64 14.53 16.80
N ALA A 18 1.11 15.05 15.69
CA ALA A 18 1.90 15.84 14.74
C ALA A 18 2.51 17.07 15.41
N GLY A 19 1.82 17.66 16.40
CA GLY A 19 2.33 18.75 17.24
C GLY A 19 3.59 18.38 18.03
N CYS A 20 3.71 17.13 18.46
CA CYS A 20 4.92 16.59 19.11
C CYS A 20 6.06 16.38 18.10
N LEU A 21 5.73 15.90 16.90
CA LEU A 21 6.73 15.60 15.86
C LEU A 21 7.34 16.87 15.24
N PHE A 22 6.54 17.92 15.04
CA PHE A 22 6.97 19.14 14.37
C PHE A 22 6.92 20.38 15.29
N PRO A 23 7.80 20.48 16.31
CA PRO A 23 7.85 21.66 17.17
C PRO A 23 8.18 22.91 16.34
N ARG A 24 7.85 24.11 16.86
CA ARG A 24 7.85 25.41 16.17
C ARG A 24 9.17 25.87 15.48
N GLN A 25 10.22 25.05 15.39
CA GLN A 25 11.60 25.43 15.04
C GLN A 25 12.29 24.59 13.93
N THR A 26 11.57 23.92 13.04
CA THR A 26 12.24 23.29 11.87
C THR A 26 12.68 24.32 10.82
N THR A 27 13.78 24.04 10.10
CA THR A 27 14.37 24.94 9.09
C THR A 27 13.51 25.02 7.82
N GLU A 28 12.39 25.74 7.91
CA GLU A 28 11.30 25.57 6.95
C GLU A 28 11.48 26.38 5.66
N ARG A 29 11.35 25.65 4.54
CA ARG A 29 11.50 26.22 3.20
C ARG A 29 10.19 26.30 2.42
N GLY A 30 9.02 25.94 2.97
CA GLY A 30 7.71 25.95 2.28
C GLY A 30 6.48 26.00 3.20
N ASN A 31 5.28 25.82 2.64
CA ASN A 31 4.02 25.74 3.41
C ASN A 31 3.91 24.36 4.08
N ARG A 32 3.86 24.31 5.41
CA ARG A 32 3.86 23.07 6.19
C ARG A 32 2.53 22.34 6.19
N ILE A 33 1.43 23.02 5.84
CA ILE A 33 0.08 22.42 5.86
C ILE A 33 0.04 21.11 5.07
N TRP A 34 0.78 21.04 3.95
CA TRP A 34 0.88 19.88 3.06
C TRP A 34 1.74 18.74 3.58
N VAL A 35 2.38 18.91 4.74
CA VAL A 35 3.12 17.84 5.44
C VAL A 35 2.42 17.50 6.75
N VAL A 36 1.98 18.53 7.49
CA VAL A 36 1.35 18.39 8.80
C VAL A 36 -0.01 17.70 8.71
N LEU A 37 -0.89 18.09 7.78
CA LEU A 37 -2.21 17.47 7.70
C LEU A 37 -2.13 15.99 7.29
N PRO A 38 -1.35 15.59 6.26
CA PRO A 38 -1.16 14.18 5.95
C PRO A 38 -0.53 13.39 7.09
N ALA A 39 0.48 13.96 7.77
CA ALA A 39 1.12 13.31 8.91
C ALA A 39 0.15 13.12 10.08
N ALA A 40 -0.69 14.11 10.38
CA ALA A 40 -1.74 14.01 11.39
C ALA A 40 -2.73 12.89 11.04
N PHE A 41 -3.25 12.86 9.80
CA PHE A 41 -4.11 11.78 9.33
C PHE A 41 -3.47 10.40 9.56
N GLY A 42 -2.23 10.20 9.09
CA GLY A 42 -1.54 8.91 9.23
C GLY A 42 -1.30 8.49 10.68
N MET A 43 -0.80 9.40 11.53
CA MET A 43 -0.53 9.12 12.95
C MET A 43 -1.82 8.81 13.73
N GLY A 44 -2.88 9.57 13.50
CA GLY A 44 -4.16 9.39 14.15
C GLY A 44 -4.83 8.07 13.79
N ILE A 45 -4.83 7.73 12.50
CA ILE A 45 -5.33 6.45 11.99
C ILE A 45 -4.54 5.29 12.62
N LEU A 46 -3.21 5.33 12.63
CA LEU A 46 -2.40 4.28 13.26
C LEU A 46 -2.80 4.07 14.72
N MET A 47 -2.83 5.14 15.51
CA MET A 47 -3.08 5.03 16.95
C MET A 47 -4.46 4.49 17.29
N LEU A 48 -5.50 5.11 16.73
CA LEU A 48 -6.87 4.71 17.08
C LEU A 48 -7.23 3.36 16.49
N THR A 49 -6.72 3.01 15.32
CA THR A 49 -7.01 1.70 14.70
C THR A 49 -6.36 0.57 15.49
N TRP A 50 -5.08 0.73 15.88
CA TRP A 50 -4.43 -0.24 16.76
C TRP A 50 -5.13 -0.35 18.12
N ALA A 51 -5.55 0.76 18.71
CA ALA A 51 -6.28 0.75 19.98
C ALA A 51 -7.59 -0.03 19.88
N VAL A 52 -8.40 0.20 18.83
CA VAL A 52 -9.64 -0.56 18.61
C VAL A 52 -9.33 -2.04 18.39
N TYR A 53 -8.35 -2.35 17.53
CA TYR A 53 -7.99 -3.75 17.25
C TYR A 53 -7.57 -4.50 18.52
N ILE A 54 -6.67 -3.93 19.32
CA ILE A 54 -6.16 -4.56 20.55
C ILE A 54 -7.29 -4.78 21.54
N LEU A 55 -8.15 -3.79 21.77
CA LEU A 55 -9.27 -3.92 22.70
C LEU A 55 -10.30 -4.95 22.21
N SER A 56 -10.65 -4.92 20.93
CA SER A 56 -11.55 -5.91 20.34
C SER A 56 -10.97 -7.32 20.40
N TRP A 57 -9.68 -7.47 20.12
CA TRP A 57 -8.98 -8.75 20.28
C TRP A 57 -9.06 -9.24 21.73
N MET A 58 -8.80 -8.37 22.72
CA MET A 58 -8.92 -8.73 24.14
C MET A 58 -10.35 -9.17 24.52
N PHE A 59 -11.38 -8.47 24.05
CA PHE A 59 -12.77 -8.87 24.30
C PHE A 59 -13.15 -10.19 23.63
N SER A 60 -12.63 -10.45 22.42
CA SER A 60 -12.94 -11.68 21.69
C SER A 60 -12.20 -12.90 22.25
N ILE A 61 -10.91 -12.74 22.60
CA ILE A 61 -10.04 -13.83 23.04
C ILE A 61 -10.11 -14.05 24.55
N CYS A 62 -9.98 -12.98 25.34
CA CYS A 62 -9.87 -13.11 26.79
C CYS A 62 -11.24 -13.16 27.47
N ALA A 63 -12.23 -12.45 26.94
CA ALA A 63 -13.57 -12.36 27.53
C ALA A 63 -14.64 -13.19 26.80
N GLY A 64 -14.34 -13.73 25.61
CA GLY A 64 -15.26 -14.59 24.86
C GLY A 64 -16.53 -13.89 24.38
N VAL A 65 -16.49 -12.56 24.20
CA VAL A 65 -17.68 -11.75 23.87
C VAL A 65 -18.03 -11.88 22.38
N GLU A 66 -19.32 -11.99 22.07
CA GLU A 66 -19.81 -12.14 20.70
C GLU A 66 -19.59 -10.92 19.81
N HIS A 67 -19.67 -9.70 20.38
CA HIS A 67 -19.53 -8.44 19.64
C HIS A 67 -18.33 -7.59 20.11
N PRO A 68 -17.08 -8.04 19.91
CA PRO A 68 -15.89 -7.36 20.44
C PRO A 68 -15.62 -5.99 19.80
N LEU A 69 -16.03 -5.77 18.55
CA LEU A 69 -15.91 -4.48 17.88
C LEU A 69 -16.77 -3.41 18.56
N PHE A 70 -17.93 -3.76 19.13
CA PHE A 70 -18.76 -2.83 19.88
C PHE A 70 -17.98 -2.24 21.06
N TYR A 71 -17.42 -3.10 21.92
CA TYR A 71 -16.69 -2.68 23.11
C TYR A 71 -15.38 -1.98 22.78
N GLY A 72 -14.63 -2.47 21.79
CA GLY A 72 -13.40 -1.82 21.31
C GLY A 72 -13.66 -0.39 20.86
N ASN A 73 -14.66 -0.17 19.99
CA ASN A 73 -15.01 1.18 19.54
C ASN A 73 -15.57 2.05 20.67
N LEU A 74 -16.44 1.52 21.52
CA LEU A 74 -17.04 2.27 22.63
C LEU A 74 -15.97 2.82 23.58
N ILE A 75 -15.02 1.98 24.00
CA ILE A 75 -13.95 2.38 24.91
C ILE A 75 -13.03 3.40 24.22
N VAL A 76 -12.62 3.15 22.97
CA VAL A 76 -11.74 4.08 22.25
C VAL A 76 -12.42 5.44 22.07
N PHE A 77 -13.70 5.48 21.69
CA PHE A 77 -14.44 6.73 21.60
C PHE A 77 -14.48 7.48 22.93
N LEU A 78 -14.84 6.81 24.02
CA LEU A 78 -14.94 7.45 25.33
C LEU A 78 -13.58 7.98 25.80
N VAL A 79 -12.53 7.14 25.72
CA VAL A 79 -11.18 7.52 26.15
C VAL A 79 -10.63 8.65 25.30
N ASP A 80 -10.73 8.57 23.98
CA ASP A 80 -10.20 9.58 23.06
C ASP A 80 -10.92 10.93 23.25
N ILE A 81 -12.26 10.93 23.34
CA ILE A 81 -13.05 12.15 23.60
C ILE A 81 -12.66 12.76 24.96
N LEU A 82 -12.52 11.96 26.01
CA LEU A 82 -12.13 12.45 27.34
C LEU A 82 -10.71 13.02 27.34
N LEU A 83 -9.76 12.34 26.70
CA LEU A 83 -8.37 12.81 26.57
C LEU A 83 -8.30 14.12 25.78
N LEU A 84 -8.89 14.19 24.59
CA LEU A 84 -8.94 15.39 23.76
C LEU A 84 -9.62 16.55 24.51
N SER A 85 -10.76 16.28 25.17
CA SER A 85 -11.46 17.28 25.98
C SER A 85 -10.59 17.80 27.14
N GLY A 86 -9.86 16.91 27.81
CA GLY A 86 -8.91 17.27 28.87
C GLY A 86 -7.76 18.13 28.35
N ILE A 87 -7.13 17.72 27.24
CA ILE A 87 -6.06 18.47 26.56
C ILE A 87 -6.55 19.86 26.15
N PHE A 88 -7.71 19.95 25.51
CA PHE A 88 -8.26 21.24 25.06
C PHE A 88 -8.65 22.15 26.22
N ARG A 89 -9.22 21.60 27.31
CA ARG A 89 -9.48 22.37 28.54
C ARG A 89 -8.20 22.88 29.17
N TRP A 90 -7.15 22.05 29.24
CA TRP A 90 -5.85 22.44 29.79
C TRP A 90 -5.17 23.52 28.95
N LYS A 91 -5.17 23.38 27.62
CA LYS A 91 -4.64 24.40 26.70
C LYS A 91 -5.40 25.71 26.82
N LYS A 92 -6.74 25.65 26.87
CA LYS A 92 -7.59 26.84 27.10
C LYS A 92 -7.24 27.53 28.43
N LYS A 93 -7.06 26.77 29.52
CA LYS A 93 -6.63 27.31 30.83
C LYS A 93 -5.25 27.97 30.77
N LYS A 94 -4.32 27.43 29.99
CA LYS A 94 -2.99 28.01 29.74
C LYS A 94 -2.98 29.10 28.66
N GLN A 95 -4.13 29.53 28.15
CA GLN A 95 -4.26 30.45 27.02
C GLN A 95 -3.44 30.01 25.78
N GLN A 96 -3.22 28.71 25.63
CA GLN A 96 -2.59 28.11 24.47
C GLN A 96 -3.65 27.83 23.40
N LYS A 97 -3.27 27.91 22.13
CA LYS A 97 -4.14 27.52 21.02
C LYS A 97 -4.49 26.04 21.09
N MET A 98 -5.69 25.71 20.61
CA MET A 98 -6.21 24.34 20.56
C MET A 98 -5.22 23.39 19.87
N PHE A 99 -4.73 23.78 18.69
CA PHE A 99 -3.63 23.10 18.02
C PHE A 99 -2.42 24.02 17.92
N VAL A 100 -1.36 23.76 18.69
CA VAL A 100 -0.13 24.58 18.69
C VAL A 100 0.53 24.55 17.30
N ILE A 101 0.45 23.41 16.61
CA ILE A 101 0.97 23.22 15.25
C ILE A 101 0.23 24.03 14.19
N SER A 102 -0.97 24.54 14.48
CA SER A 102 -1.72 25.38 13.54
C SER A 102 -1.03 26.71 13.24
N GLU A 103 -0.08 27.14 14.08
CA GLU A 103 0.70 28.33 13.82
C GLU A 103 1.72 28.12 12.71
N ARG A 104 1.79 29.10 11.79
CA ARG A 104 2.73 29.12 10.66
C ARG A 104 2.62 27.91 9.71
N MET A 105 1.50 27.17 9.71
CA MET A 105 1.23 26.14 8.69
C MET A 105 1.29 26.72 7.28
N ILE A 106 0.86 27.98 7.13
CA ILE A 106 0.96 28.76 5.91
C ILE A 106 1.98 29.88 6.15
N SER A 107 3.16 29.73 5.55
CA SER A 107 4.24 30.72 5.63
C SER A 107 4.35 31.54 4.34
N ARG A 108 3.97 30.97 3.19
CA ARG A 108 4.11 31.55 1.85
C ARG A 108 2.75 31.67 1.17
N LYS A 109 2.06 32.78 1.44
CA LYS A 109 0.74 33.07 0.84
C LYS A 109 0.78 33.19 -0.69
N TRP A 110 1.91 33.64 -1.26
CA TRP A 110 2.04 33.88 -2.70
C TRP A 110 1.97 32.60 -3.57
N ILE A 111 2.42 31.47 -3.05
CA ILE A 111 2.38 30.17 -3.74
C ILE A 111 1.14 29.34 -3.36
N LEU A 112 0.52 29.64 -2.22
CA LEU A 112 -0.59 28.87 -1.65
C LEU A 112 -1.75 28.67 -2.65
N LYS A 113 -2.12 29.70 -3.43
CA LYS A 113 -3.18 29.56 -4.45
C LYS A 113 -2.86 28.49 -5.49
N LYS A 114 -1.60 28.39 -5.91
CA LYS A 114 -1.14 27.37 -6.87
C LYS A 114 -1.11 25.99 -6.25
N GLU A 115 -0.69 25.90 -4.99
CA GLU A 115 -0.71 24.64 -4.23
C GLU A 115 -2.13 24.14 -4.00
N LEU A 116 -3.07 25.02 -3.62
CA LEU A 116 -4.48 24.67 -3.48
C LEU A 116 -5.08 24.17 -4.80
N LEU A 117 -4.75 24.81 -5.92
CA LEU A 117 -5.20 24.35 -7.23
C LEU A 117 -4.60 22.99 -7.59
N LEU A 118 -3.28 22.81 -7.41
CA LEU A 118 -2.59 21.54 -7.67
C LEU A 118 -3.20 20.40 -6.85
N PHE A 119 -3.34 20.60 -5.55
CA PHE A 119 -3.86 19.57 -4.65
C PHE A 119 -5.37 19.37 -4.78
N GLY A 120 -6.12 20.39 -5.17
CA GLY A 120 -7.53 20.26 -5.56
C GLY A 120 -7.68 19.37 -6.79
N ILE A 121 -6.94 19.65 -7.87
CA ILE A 121 -6.93 18.82 -9.09
C ILE A 121 -6.48 17.40 -8.76
N LEU A 122 -5.41 17.25 -7.99
CA LEU A 122 -4.91 15.95 -7.55
C LEU A 122 -5.98 15.15 -6.80
N THR A 123 -6.67 15.78 -5.86
CA THR A 123 -7.68 15.11 -5.03
C THR A 123 -8.89 14.71 -5.87
N VAL A 124 -9.32 15.56 -6.80
CA VAL A 124 -10.39 15.23 -7.77
C VAL A 124 -9.98 14.04 -8.64
N PHE A 125 -8.77 14.06 -9.19
CA PHE A 125 -8.25 12.97 -10.03
C PHE A 125 -8.17 11.64 -9.27
N VAL A 126 -7.56 11.64 -8.07
CA VAL A 126 -7.46 10.43 -7.23
C VAL A 126 -8.84 9.94 -6.81
N THR A 127 -9.75 10.84 -6.45
CA THR A 127 -11.13 10.47 -6.09
C THR A 127 -11.83 9.78 -7.26
N TRP A 128 -11.75 10.39 -8.44
CA TRP A 128 -12.36 9.82 -9.64
C TRP A 128 -11.80 8.43 -9.95
N MET A 129 -10.48 8.24 -9.93
CA MET A 129 -9.86 6.94 -10.17
C MET A 129 -10.26 5.86 -9.16
N MET A 130 -10.30 6.21 -7.86
CA MET A 130 -10.63 5.23 -6.81
C MET A 130 -12.08 4.73 -6.92
N PHE A 131 -13.02 5.63 -7.23
CA PHE A 131 -14.43 5.28 -7.46
C PHE A 131 -14.67 4.65 -8.83
N TYR A 132 -13.91 5.04 -9.86
CA TYR A 132 -14.02 4.44 -11.18
C TYR A 132 -13.75 2.94 -11.14
N VAL A 133 -12.74 2.55 -10.38
CA VAL A 133 -12.26 1.16 -10.27
C VAL A 133 -13.01 0.35 -9.20
N PHE A 134 -13.57 1.00 -8.17
CA PHE A 134 -14.28 0.32 -7.08
C PHE A 134 -15.44 1.15 -6.55
N HIS A 135 -16.66 0.69 -6.73
CA HIS A 135 -17.85 1.36 -6.21
C HIS A 135 -19.01 0.39 -6.04
N MET A 136 -19.99 0.79 -5.23
CA MET A 136 -21.26 0.08 -5.11
C MET A 136 -22.41 0.94 -5.64
N LYS A 137 -23.30 0.31 -6.40
CA LYS A 137 -24.51 0.95 -6.91
C LYS A 137 -25.64 -0.08 -6.97
N ASP A 138 -26.82 0.30 -6.47
CA ASP A 138 -28.06 -0.51 -6.54
C ASP A 138 -27.86 -1.96 -6.05
N GLY A 139 -27.27 -2.13 -4.86
CA GLY A 139 -27.01 -3.46 -4.28
C GLY A 139 -25.85 -4.24 -4.92
N ILE A 140 -25.22 -3.73 -5.98
CA ILE A 140 -24.13 -4.41 -6.69
C ILE A 140 -22.79 -3.74 -6.37
N LEU A 141 -21.79 -4.55 -6.06
CA LEU A 141 -20.39 -4.13 -5.96
C LEU A 141 -19.71 -4.30 -7.32
N TYR A 142 -19.04 -3.26 -7.79
CA TYR A 142 -18.27 -3.25 -9.02
C TYR A 142 -16.78 -3.14 -8.70
N SER A 143 -15.99 -4.07 -9.23
CA SER A 143 -14.54 -4.04 -9.18
C SER A 143 -13.96 -4.15 -10.58
N GLY A 144 -13.04 -3.25 -10.91
CA GLY A 144 -12.35 -3.24 -12.19
C GLY A 144 -11.52 -4.51 -12.45
N PHE A 145 -11.40 -4.92 -13.72
CA PHE A 145 -10.63 -6.10 -14.11
C PHE A 145 -9.14 -5.98 -13.79
N SER A 146 -8.58 -4.78 -13.81
CA SER A 146 -7.16 -4.59 -13.51
C SER A 146 -6.83 -4.76 -12.01
N VAL A 147 -7.86 -4.86 -11.15
CA VAL A 147 -7.71 -4.85 -9.68
C VAL A 147 -8.41 -5.99 -8.95
N TYR A 148 -9.39 -6.67 -9.56
CA TYR A 148 -10.27 -7.61 -8.84
C TYR A 148 -9.50 -8.75 -8.18
N GLY A 149 -8.41 -9.22 -8.83
CA GLY A 149 -7.54 -10.26 -8.27
C GLY A 149 -7.01 -9.85 -6.90
N ASP A 150 -6.35 -8.70 -6.80
CA ASP A 150 -5.79 -8.21 -5.53
C ASP A 150 -6.90 -7.86 -4.53
N TYR A 151 -8.07 -7.44 -5.01
CA TYR A 151 -9.20 -7.09 -4.15
C TYR A 151 -9.93 -8.29 -3.55
N ALA A 152 -9.92 -9.46 -4.18
CA ALA A 152 -10.55 -10.65 -3.64
C ALA A 152 -10.13 -10.92 -2.18
N PRO A 153 -8.83 -11.12 -1.86
CA PRO A 153 -8.42 -11.33 -0.48
C PRO A 153 -8.59 -10.08 0.40
N HIS A 154 -8.52 -8.87 -0.17
CA HIS A 154 -8.65 -7.64 0.62
C HIS A 154 -10.09 -7.38 1.08
N THR A 155 -11.07 -7.56 0.19
CA THR A 155 -12.49 -7.36 0.49
C THR A 155 -13.02 -8.48 1.39
N ALA A 156 -12.60 -9.73 1.18
CA ALA A 156 -12.86 -10.83 2.10
C ALA A 156 -12.32 -10.53 3.51
N MET A 157 -11.08 -10.02 3.61
CA MET A 157 -10.49 -9.61 4.88
C MET A 157 -11.28 -8.48 5.56
N MET A 158 -11.71 -7.44 4.83
CA MET A 158 -12.56 -6.38 5.38
C MET A 158 -13.86 -6.94 5.96
N ARG A 159 -14.54 -7.82 5.20
CA ARG A 159 -15.80 -8.47 5.58
C ARG A 159 -15.65 -9.41 6.77
N SER A 160 -14.53 -10.10 6.87
CA SER A 160 -14.25 -10.98 8.00
C SER A 160 -14.21 -10.22 9.33
N PHE A 161 -13.83 -8.94 9.33
CA PHE A 161 -13.91 -8.09 10.52
C PHE A 161 -15.30 -7.49 10.71
N SER A 162 -15.89 -6.93 9.65
CA SER A 162 -17.17 -6.23 9.77
C SER A 162 -18.35 -7.14 10.09
N ARG A 163 -18.33 -8.38 9.61
CA ARG A 163 -19.38 -9.39 9.80
C ARG A 163 -18.91 -10.65 10.54
N GLY A 164 -17.68 -11.12 10.28
CA GLY A 164 -17.23 -12.46 10.71
C GLY A 164 -16.56 -12.57 12.10
N ASN A 165 -16.37 -11.46 12.83
CA ASN A 165 -15.66 -11.45 14.13
C ASN A 165 -14.29 -12.16 14.07
N ASN A 166 -13.46 -11.80 13.08
CA ASN A 166 -12.16 -12.41 12.81
C ASN A 166 -11.10 -12.11 13.90
N PHE A 167 -11.24 -12.74 15.07
CA PHE A 167 -10.31 -12.68 16.20
C PHE A 167 -10.19 -14.08 16.85
N PRO A 168 -8.99 -14.70 16.86
CA PRO A 168 -7.72 -14.15 16.40
C PRO A 168 -7.76 -13.99 14.87
N THR A 169 -6.97 -13.05 14.35
CA THR A 169 -7.03 -12.75 12.92
C THR A 169 -6.50 -13.93 12.10
N GLN A 170 -7.35 -14.40 11.19
CA GLN A 170 -7.07 -15.45 10.21
C GLN A 170 -7.10 -14.86 8.80
N TYR A 171 -6.52 -15.57 7.83
CA TYR A 171 -6.59 -15.21 6.43
C TYR A 171 -7.85 -15.83 5.78
N PRO A 172 -8.85 -15.06 5.32
CA PRO A 172 -10.14 -15.63 4.91
C PRO A 172 -10.08 -16.64 3.75
N HIS A 173 -9.13 -16.48 2.82
CA HIS A 173 -8.95 -17.43 1.72
C HIS A 173 -8.18 -18.71 2.15
N TYR A 174 -7.72 -18.75 3.40
CA TYR A 174 -7.01 -19.88 3.99
C TYR A 174 -7.32 -19.93 5.50
N GLY A 175 -8.61 -19.99 5.83
CA GLY A 175 -9.15 -19.97 7.18
C GLY A 175 -8.68 -21.13 8.05
N GLY A 176 -8.75 -20.99 9.36
CA GLY A 176 -8.19 -21.93 10.33
C GLY A 176 -6.67 -21.82 10.52
N GLN A 177 -6.04 -20.82 9.89
CA GLN A 177 -4.60 -20.55 9.99
C GLN A 177 -4.35 -19.10 10.36
N ASP A 178 -3.17 -18.86 10.92
CA ASP A 178 -2.70 -17.54 11.29
C ASP A 178 -2.56 -16.61 10.06
N VAL A 179 -2.48 -15.30 10.29
CA VAL A 179 -2.46 -14.31 9.22
C VAL A 179 -1.03 -13.90 8.85
N LYS A 180 -0.52 -14.41 7.72
CA LYS A 180 0.85 -14.15 7.23
C LYS A 180 0.97 -12.84 6.45
N TYR A 181 -0.15 -12.33 5.94
CA TYR A 181 -0.21 -11.09 5.17
C TYR A 181 -0.64 -9.90 6.05
N HIS A 182 -0.24 -8.67 5.70
CA HIS A 182 -0.66 -7.48 6.44
C HIS A 182 -2.18 -7.23 6.29
N PHE A 183 -2.87 -6.93 7.39
CA PHE A 183 -4.34 -6.86 7.43
C PHE A 183 -4.89 -5.58 8.07
N MET A 184 -4.07 -4.73 8.69
CA MET A 184 -4.57 -3.61 9.51
C MET A 184 -5.30 -2.53 8.70
N PHE A 185 -4.94 -2.36 7.43
CA PHE A 185 -5.69 -1.46 6.54
C PHE A 185 -7.08 -2.02 6.23
N GLN A 186 -7.19 -3.33 6.02
CA GLN A 186 -8.46 -4.03 5.82
C GLN A 186 -9.29 -4.03 7.10
N PHE A 187 -8.66 -4.20 8.27
CA PHE A 187 -9.30 -4.05 9.57
C PHE A 187 -9.89 -2.65 9.76
N LEU A 188 -9.15 -1.58 9.43
CA LEU A 188 -9.68 -0.21 9.49
C LEU A 188 -10.95 -0.08 8.64
N VAL A 189 -10.93 -0.57 7.41
CA VAL A 189 -12.09 -0.48 6.51
C VAL A 189 -13.26 -1.33 7.02
N GLY A 190 -13.00 -2.55 7.50
CA GLY A 190 -14.01 -3.39 8.14
C GLY A 190 -14.61 -2.74 9.38
N ASN A 191 -13.80 -2.04 10.18
CA ASN A 191 -14.27 -1.28 11.33
C ASN A 191 -15.12 -0.07 10.92
N LEU A 192 -14.73 0.66 9.87
CA LEU A 192 -15.55 1.75 9.33
C LEU A 192 -16.89 1.24 8.81
N GLU A 193 -16.90 0.06 8.19
CA GLU A 193 -18.13 -0.60 7.77
C GLU A 193 -19.01 -1.00 8.95
N TYR A 194 -18.42 -1.62 9.97
CA TYR A 194 -19.11 -1.93 11.23
C TYR A 194 -19.74 -0.68 11.88
N LEU A 195 -19.08 0.48 11.77
CA LEU A 195 -19.57 1.77 12.26
C LEU A 195 -20.59 2.46 11.32
N GLY A 196 -21.05 1.75 10.29
CA GLY A 196 -22.13 2.16 9.39
C GLY A 196 -21.71 2.99 8.18
N LEU A 197 -20.44 2.92 7.76
CA LEU A 197 -20.00 3.49 6.47
C LEU A 197 -20.04 2.40 5.40
N ARG A 198 -20.61 2.66 4.22
CA ARG A 198 -20.59 1.66 3.14
C ARG A 198 -19.15 1.23 2.80
N LEU A 199 -18.96 -0.05 2.49
CA LEU A 199 -17.64 -0.66 2.21
C LEU A 199 -16.83 0.14 1.17
N ASP A 200 -17.47 0.48 0.04
CA ASP A 200 -16.84 1.26 -1.04
C ASP A 200 -16.43 2.66 -0.58
N LEU A 201 -17.30 3.37 0.16
CA LEU A 201 -17.00 4.67 0.72
C LEU A 201 -15.83 4.61 1.73
N GLY A 202 -15.84 3.63 2.63
CA GLY A 202 -14.78 3.43 3.62
C GLY A 202 -13.44 3.14 2.97
N TYR A 203 -13.41 2.19 2.03
CA TYR A 203 -12.19 1.82 1.33
C TYR A 203 -11.66 2.97 0.47
N ASN A 204 -12.52 3.62 -0.33
CA ASN A 204 -12.12 4.72 -1.19
C ASN A 204 -11.65 5.94 -0.38
N LEU A 205 -12.36 6.35 0.67
CA LEU A 205 -12.03 7.56 1.44
C LEU A 205 -10.64 7.47 2.07
N VAL A 206 -10.35 6.38 2.78
CA VAL A 206 -9.04 6.18 3.42
C VAL A 206 -7.93 6.11 2.35
N SER A 207 -8.19 5.46 1.23
CA SER A 207 -7.23 5.34 0.12
C SER A 207 -6.92 6.67 -0.55
N ILE A 208 -7.95 7.49 -0.80
CA ILE A 208 -7.81 8.84 -1.38
C ILE A 208 -6.96 9.71 -0.46
N LEU A 209 -7.28 9.75 0.83
CA LEU A 209 -6.56 10.56 1.82
C LEU A 209 -5.10 10.08 1.97
N SER A 210 -4.86 8.77 1.91
CA SER A 210 -3.52 8.18 1.99
C SER A 210 -2.66 8.55 0.80
N LEU A 211 -3.16 8.36 -0.43
CA LEU A 211 -2.41 8.64 -1.65
C LEU A 211 -2.22 10.14 -1.88
N ALA A 212 -3.28 10.95 -1.73
CA ALA A 212 -3.17 12.39 -1.83
C ALA A 212 -2.23 12.95 -0.75
N GLY A 213 -2.33 12.44 0.48
CA GLY A 213 -1.46 12.80 1.58
C GLY A 213 0.01 12.49 1.31
N PHE A 214 0.31 11.28 0.82
CA PHE A 214 1.65 10.90 0.41
C PHE A 214 2.23 11.86 -0.64
N LEU A 215 1.45 12.18 -1.68
CA LEU A 215 1.89 13.07 -2.76
C LEU A 215 2.05 14.53 -2.31
N MET A 216 1.26 15.00 -1.34
CA MET A 216 1.46 16.29 -0.69
C MET A 216 2.79 16.33 0.08
N VAL A 217 3.15 15.26 0.81
CA VAL A 217 4.44 15.16 1.51
C VAL A 217 5.59 15.04 0.50
N LEU A 218 5.42 14.28 -0.58
CA LEU A 218 6.40 14.16 -1.67
C LEU A 218 6.68 15.52 -2.34
N TYR A 219 5.63 16.31 -2.60
CA TYR A 219 5.77 17.71 -3.02
C TYR A 219 6.53 18.52 -1.96
N GLY A 220 6.25 18.33 -0.68
CA GLY A 220 6.95 18.96 0.43
C GLY A 220 8.46 18.65 0.44
N ILE A 221 8.85 17.40 0.17
CA ILE A 221 10.25 16.97 -0.01
C ILE A 221 10.88 17.71 -1.20
N SER A 222 10.21 17.70 -2.36
CA SER A 222 10.68 18.40 -3.56
C SER A 222 10.89 19.90 -3.32
N TYR A 223 9.91 20.56 -2.71
CA TYR A 223 9.98 21.98 -2.43
C TYR A 223 11.09 22.31 -1.43
N ARG A 224 11.32 21.46 -0.43
CA ARG A 224 12.42 21.60 0.54
C ARG A 224 13.79 21.57 -0.14
N MET A 225 13.98 20.65 -1.11
CA MET A 225 15.23 20.47 -1.85
C MET A 225 15.48 21.55 -2.91
N PHE A 226 14.44 21.92 -3.66
CA PHE A 226 14.57 22.68 -4.90
C PHE A 226 13.91 24.06 -4.86
N LYS A 227 13.10 24.35 -3.83
CA LYS A 227 12.39 25.63 -3.62
C LYS A 227 11.56 26.04 -4.83
N SER A 228 10.96 25.08 -5.53
CA SER A 228 10.18 25.34 -6.74
C SER A 228 8.87 24.57 -6.78
N PHE A 229 7.78 25.33 -7.00
CA PHE A 229 6.45 24.79 -7.26
C PHE A 229 6.46 23.78 -8.42
N TRP A 230 7.01 24.19 -9.56
CA TRP A 230 6.96 23.40 -10.80
C TRP A 230 7.78 22.12 -10.72
N ALA A 231 8.86 22.10 -9.92
CA ALA A 231 9.60 20.87 -9.67
C ALA A 231 8.75 19.84 -8.91
N GLY A 232 8.02 20.29 -7.87
CA GLY A 232 7.10 19.43 -7.12
C GLY A 232 5.88 19.00 -7.94
N ALA A 233 5.28 19.92 -8.70
CA ALA A 233 4.14 19.61 -9.56
C ALA A 233 4.50 18.58 -10.66
N ALA A 234 5.66 18.74 -11.31
CA ALA A 234 6.15 17.78 -12.30
C ALA A 234 6.47 16.41 -11.70
N ALA A 235 7.00 16.36 -10.47
CA ALA A 235 7.23 15.09 -9.77
C ALA A 235 5.94 14.29 -9.56
N ILE A 236 4.84 14.96 -9.20
CA ILE A 236 3.52 14.31 -9.08
C ILE A 236 3.04 13.75 -10.42
N VAL A 237 3.25 14.48 -11.53
CA VAL A 237 2.89 13.98 -12.87
C VAL A 237 3.71 12.74 -13.21
N PHE A 238 5.03 12.77 -13.01
CA PHE A 238 5.90 11.61 -13.28
C PHE A 238 5.68 10.44 -12.32
N PHE A 239 5.04 10.67 -11.17
CA PHE A 239 4.62 9.59 -10.28
C PHE A 239 3.49 8.75 -10.91
N PHE A 240 2.51 9.41 -11.53
CA PHE A 240 1.39 8.71 -12.18
C PHE A 240 1.79 8.08 -13.51
N PHE A 241 2.73 8.69 -14.22
CA PHE A 241 3.12 8.23 -15.55
C PHE A 241 4.55 7.71 -15.54
N ARG A 242 4.69 6.38 -15.61
CA ARG A 242 6.00 5.75 -15.67
C ARG A 242 6.73 6.04 -16.98
N SER A 243 8.05 6.03 -16.89
CA SER A 243 8.98 5.88 -18.00
C SER A 243 9.22 4.40 -18.28
N GLY A 244 9.47 4.02 -19.54
CA GLY A 244 9.73 2.62 -19.93
C GLY A 244 9.99 2.52 -21.44
N ILE A 245 10.67 1.47 -21.90
CA ILE A 245 10.94 1.25 -23.33
C ILE A 245 9.75 0.61 -24.05
N ALA A 246 8.92 -0.16 -23.33
CA ALA A 246 7.85 -0.96 -23.88
C ALA A 246 6.97 -0.22 -24.91
N PHE A 247 6.47 0.97 -24.56
CA PHE A 247 5.65 1.76 -25.48
C PHE A 247 6.39 2.16 -26.77
N TRP A 248 7.67 2.53 -26.67
CA TRP A 248 8.47 2.94 -27.85
C TRP A 248 8.76 1.77 -28.77
N ARG A 249 9.06 0.61 -28.20
CA ARG A 249 9.24 -0.64 -28.96
C ARG A 249 7.96 -1.04 -29.67
N TYR A 250 6.84 -0.98 -28.96
CA TYR A 250 5.52 -1.27 -29.50
C TYR A 250 5.13 -0.33 -30.65
N LEU A 251 5.34 0.99 -30.48
CA LEU A 251 5.12 1.96 -31.55
C LEU A 251 5.96 1.63 -32.80
N TRP A 252 7.22 1.25 -32.60
CA TRP A 252 8.12 0.93 -33.70
C TRP A 252 7.70 -0.34 -34.45
N GLU A 253 7.39 -1.42 -33.73
CA GLU A 253 6.96 -2.69 -34.31
C GLU A 253 5.67 -2.54 -35.13
N HIS A 254 4.67 -1.82 -34.60
CA HIS A 254 3.39 -1.60 -35.30
C HIS A 254 3.44 -0.52 -36.39
N LEU A 255 4.37 0.43 -36.30
CA LEU A 255 4.64 1.33 -37.42
C LEU A 255 5.25 0.57 -38.60
N GLN A 256 6.15 -0.39 -38.34
CA GLN A 256 6.73 -1.25 -39.37
C GLN A 256 5.71 -2.21 -39.98
N ALA A 257 4.79 -2.73 -39.17
CA ALA A 257 3.70 -3.60 -39.63
C ALA A 257 2.58 -2.86 -40.37
N GLY A 258 2.49 -1.52 -40.23
CA GLY A 258 1.47 -0.69 -40.88
C GLY A 258 0.09 -0.75 -40.21
N ASP A 259 -0.02 -1.31 -39.01
CA ASP A 259 -1.27 -1.49 -38.26
C ASP A 259 -1.39 -0.58 -37.02
N LEU A 260 -0.41 0.30 -36.78
CA LEU A 260 -0.30 1.13 -35.56
C LEU A 260 -1.60 1.78 -35.07
N VAL A 261 -2.37 2.43 -35.95
CA VAL A 261 -3.61 3.11 -35.56
C VAL A 261 -4.60 2.10 -35.00
N ARG A 262 -4.79 0.99 -35.72
CA ARG A 262 -5.69 -0.09 -35.32
C ARG A 262 -5.26 -0.69 -33.98
N THR A 263 -3.97 -0.97 -33.80
CA THR A 263 -3.48 -1.59 -32.57
C THR A 263 -3.58 -0.66 -31.35
N LEU A 264 -3.36 0.65 -31.51
CA LEU A 264 -3.58 1.62 -30.43
C LEU A 264 -5.07 1.78 -30.07
N GLU A 265 -5.96 1.64 -31.03
CA GLU A 265 -7.42 1.68 -30.82
C GLU A 265 -7.93 0.40 -30.13
N GLU A 266 -7.49 -0.77 -30.59
CA GLU A 266 -8.01 -2.07 -30.17
C GLU A 266 -7.35 -2.63 -28.89
N ASN A 267 -6.10 -2.26 -28.56
CA ASN A 267 -5.41 -2.91 -27.46
C ASN A 267 -6.01 -2.58 -26.08
N THR A 268 -6.25 -3.63 -25.30
CA THR A 268 -6.83 -3.59 -23.95
C THR A 268 -5.90 -4.12 -22.86
N ALA A 269 -4.69 -4.57 -23.20
CA ALA A 269 -3.74 -5.16 -22.25
C ALA A 269 -2.52 -4.27 -22.01
N PHE A 270 -1.87 -4.37 -20.85
CA PHE A 270 -0.59 -3.71 -20.63
C PHE A 270 0.48 -4.30 -21.55
N ILE A 271 1.29 -3.44 -22.18
CA ILE A 271 2.41 -3.90 -23.01
C ILE A 271 3.50 -4.48 -22.10
N GLY A 272 3.93 -5.71 -22.38
CA GLY A 272 5.06 -6.33 -21.70
C GLY A 272 6.05 -6.95 -22.67
N TYR A 273 7.32 -6.56 -22.56
CA TYR A 273 8.44 -7.20 -23.27
C TYR A 273 9.42 -7.90 -22.33
N THR A 274 9.21 -7.74 -21.03
CA THR A 274 9.99 -8.40 -19.97
C THR A 274 9.05 -9.21 -19.07
N THR A 275 9.63 -10.15 -18.33
CA THR A 275 8.89 -11.06 -17.43
C THR A 275 7.90 -10.29 -16.53
N ASN A 276 6.62 -10.63 -16.66
CA ASN A 276 5.48 -10.07 -15.91
C ASN A 276 5.28 -8.55 -16.05
N GLU A 277 5.85 -7.89 -17.06
CA GLU A 277 5.59 -6.47 -17.31
C GLU A 277 4.13 -6.20 -17.69
N ASN A 278 3.50 -7.14 -18.41
CA ASN A 278 2.09 -7.09 -18.80
C ASN A 278 1.12 -7.21 -17.62
N TRP A 279 1.59 -7.53 -16.40
CA TRP A 279 0.77 -7.52 -15.19
C TRP A 279 0.58 -6.10 -14.61
N GLY A 280 1.25 -5.09 -15.17
CA GLY A 280 1.16 -3.72 -14.70
C GLY A 280 1.97 -3.43 -13.42
N LEU A 281 2.99 -4.23 -13.11
CA LEU A 281 3.80 -4.14 -11.88
C LEU A 281 4.58 -2.82 -11.71
N TRP A 282 4.72 -2.04 -12.78
CA TRP A 282 5.56 -0.82 -12.80
C TRP A 282 4.75 0.47 -12.93
N ASN A 283 3.43 0.38 -13.07
CA ASN A 283 2.60 1.51 -13.46
C ASN A 283 1.67 1.98 -12.34
N PHE A 284 0.82 2.96 -12.64
CA PHE A 284 -0.10 3.54 -11.67
C PHE A 284 -1.09 2.52 -11.06
N ASN A 285 -1.39 1.43 -11.76
CA ASN A 285 -2.30 0.38 -11.30
C ASN A 285 -1.86 -0.23 -9.96
N VAL A 286 -0.55 -0.28 -9.67
CA VAL A 286 -0.03 -0.74 -8.36
C VAL A 286 -0.65 0.04 -7.21
N TYR A 287 -0.87 1.35 -7.36
CA TYR A 287 -1.47 2.19 -6.31
C TYR A 287 -3.00 2.07 -6.25
N LEU A 288 -3.63 1.52 -7.30
CA LEU A 288 -5.05 1.18 -7.33
C LEU A 288 -5.28 -0.19 -6.69
N ASN A 289 -4.48 -1.19 -7.05
CA ASN A 289 -4.54 -2.56 -6.50
C ASN A 289 -4.15 -2.60 -5.02
N GLN A 290 -2.99 -2.01 -4.70
CA GLN A 290 -2.40 -2.10 -3.37
C GLN A 290 -2.64 -0.82 -2.57
N ARG A 291 -3.89 -0.44 -2.34
CA ARG A 291 -4.23 0.86 -1.70
C ARG A 291 -3.57 1.09 -0.34
N HIS A 292 -3.37 0.03 0.43
CA HIS A 292 -2.61 0.05 1.68
C HIS A 292 -1.13 0.46 1.54
N LEU A 293 -0.52 0.32 0.36
CA LEU A 293 0.86 0.74 0.07
C LEU A 293 0.97 2.26 0.16
N ALA A 294 -0.04 2.99 -0.32
CA ALA A 294 -0.09 4.44 -0.25
C ALA A 294 -0.06 4.95 1.20
N PHE A 295 -0.72 4.25 2.12
CA PHE A 295 -0.68 4.59 3.55
C PHE A 295 0.70 4.36 4.16
N GLY A 296 1.33 3.21 3.86
CA GLY A 296 2.70 2.96 4.29
C GLY A 296 3.69 3.99 3.73
N LEU A 297 3.54 4.34 2.45
CA LEU A 297 4.34 5.37 1.76
C LEU A 297 4.15 6.76 2.39
N LEU A 298 2.94 7.13 2.79
CA LEU A 298 2.69 8.37 3.51
C LEU A 298 3.55 8.44 4.79
N MET A 299 3.52 7.39 5.62
CA MET A 299 4.30 7.36 6.86
C MET A 299 5.82 7.36 6.60
N ALA A 300 6.29 6.61 5.59
CA ALA A 300 7.67 6.64 5.16
C ALA A 300 8.09 8.04 4.67
N ALA A 301 7.26 8.72 3.88
CA ALA A 301 7.54 10.06 3.37
C ALA A 301 7.61 11.10 4.50
N VAL A 302 6.75 10.99 5.53
CA VAL A 302 6.80 11.85 6.72
C VAL A 302 8.12 11.66 7.46
N ALA A 303 8.58 10.42 7.64
CA ALA A 303 9.87 10.14 8.26
C ALA A 303 11.03 10.69 7.42
N VAL A 304 11.03 10.44 6.11
CA VAL A 304 12.04 10.97 5.17
C VAL A 304 12.09 12.49 5.23
N TRP A 305 10.95 13.17 5.13
CA TRP A 305 10.86 14.63 5.19
C TRP A 305 11.45 15.20 6.48
N THR A 306 11.24 14.50 7.61
CA THR A 306 11.73 14.90 8.93
C THR A 306 13.24 14.69 9.05
N PHE A 307 13.74 13.50 8.68
CA PHE A 307 15.17 13.18 8.73
C PHE A 307 16.02 13.97 7.72
N MET A 308 15.43 14.70 6.78
CA MET A 308 16.17 15.65 5.95
C MET A 308 16.88 16.75 6.76
N ASP A 309 16.41 17.13 7.95
CA ASP A 309 17.14 18.06 8.82
C ASP A 309 18.51 17.50 9.27
N TRP A 310 18.62 16.19 9.44
CA TRP A 310 19.86 15.49 9.79
C TRP A 310 20.81 15.42 8.59
N VAL A 311 20.26 15.20 7.39
CA VAL A 311 21.03 15.22 6.13
C VAL A 311 21.58 16.63 5.88
N GLU A 312 20.75 17.66 6.04
CA GLU A 312 21.16 19.06 5.89
C GLU A 312 22.29 19.42 6.87
N ALA A 313 22.18 18.99 8.12
CA ALA A 313 23.24 19.16 9.12
C ALA A 313 24.55 18.46 8.68
N GLY A 314 24.49 17.18 8.33
CA GLY A 314 25.67 16.41 7.91
C GLY A 314 26.33 16.96 6.64
N CYS A 315 25.54 17.49 5.71
CA CYS A 315 26.01 18.08 4.45
C CYS A 315 26.54 19.52 4.59
N SER A 316 26.31 20.19 5.73
CA SER A 316 26.76 21.57 5.97
C SER A 316 28.25 21.70 6.34
N HIS A 317 28.90 20.57 6.63
CA HIS A 317 30.32 20.51 7.03
C HIS A 317 31.25 20.92 5.87
N LYS A 318 32.40 21.52 6.18
CA LYS A 318 33.30 22.11 5.18
C LYS A 318 34.12 21.07 4.42
N GLU A 319 34.43 19.94 5.05
CA GLU A 319 35.19 18.83 4.45
C GLU A 319 34.53 18.35 3.16
N GLN A 320 35.32 17.84 2.21
CA GLN A 320 34.84 17.35 0.91
C GLN A 320 35.30 15.91 0.65
N GLY A 321 34.70 15.28 -0.35
CA GLY A 321 35.11 13.95 -0.85
C GLY A 321 35.14 12.87 0.23
N PHE A 322 36.13 11.98 0.14
CA PHE A 322 36.30 10.85 1.05
C PHE A 322 36.47 11.29 2.52
N LEU A 323 37.18 12.39 2.77
CA LEU A 323 37.41 12.89 4.14
C LEU A 323 36.08 13.22 4.84
N TRP A 324 35.14 13.83 4.12
CA TRP A 324 33.81 14.09 4.67
C TRP A 324 33.08 12.81 5.05
N VAL A 325 32.99 11.85 4.11
CA VAL A 325 32.27 10.59 4.32
C VAL A 325 32.90 9.84 5.48
N ARG A 326 34.23 9.72 5.51
CA ARG A 326 34.98 9.14 6.63
C ARG A 326 34.64 9.84 7.95
N ASN A 327 34.66 11.16 7.98
CA ASN A 327 34.34 11.91 9.20
C ASN A 327 32.89 11.72 9.64
N ARG A 328 31.94 11.41 8.73
CA ARG A 328 30.58 11.04 9.15
C ARG A 328 30.56 9.73 9.93
N PHE A 329 31.39 8.75 9.59
CA PHE A 329 31.38 7.47 10.32
C PHE A 329 32.25 7.47 11.58
N PHE A 330 33.41 8.12 11.55
CA PHE A 330 34.42 7.95 12.60
C PHE A 330 34.51 9.09 13.62
N THR A 331 33.66 10.13 13.51
CA THR A 331 33.67 11.24 14.50
C THR A 331 32.52 11.13 15.48
N LYS A 332 32.80 11.32 16.77
CA LYS A 332 31.78 11.36 17.83
C LYS A 332 30.65 12.36 17.50
N LYS A 333 30.99 13.51 16.93
CA LYS A 333 30.04 14.58 16.57
C LYS A 333 28.95 14.10 15.58
N ALA A 334 29.29 13.22 14.65
CA ALA A 334 28.31 12.70 13.69
C ALA A 334 27.32 11.71 14.32
N TRP A 335 27.65 11.11 15.46
CA TRP A 335 26.80 10.15 16.16
C TRP A 335 25.91 10.78 17.24
N ILE A 336 26.30 11.93 17.82
CA ILE A 336 25.51 12.61 18.86
C ILE A 336 24.08 12.84 18.38
N CYS A 337 23.10 12.34 19.16
CA CYS A 337 21.68 12.55 18.91
C CYS A 337 21.36 14.04 18.76
N ARG A 338 20.56 14.37 17.75
CA ARG A 338 20.05 15.72 17.52
C ARG A 338 18.67 15.89 18.14
N ASN A 339 17.81 14.88 18.02
CA ASN A 339 16.47 14.88 18.61
C ASN A 339 15.98 13.45 18.85
N VAL A 340 16.19 12.97 20.08
CA VAL A 340 15.82 11.62 20.49
C VAL A 340 14.31 11.42 20.48
N ASP A 341 13.53 12.41 20.92
CA ASP A 341 12.06 12.32 20.97
C ASP A 341 11.46 12.09 19.57
N THR A 342 11.98 12.80 18.57
CA THR A 342 11.58 12.63 17.17
C THR A 342 11.95 11.24 16.65
N ALA A 343 13.15 10.76 16.98
CA ALA A 343 13.61 9.43 16.60
C ALA A 343 12.73 8.33 17.19
N ILE A 344 12.36 8.47 18.47
CA ILE A 344 11.48 7.53 19.18
C ILE A 344 10.08 7.54 18.55
N LEU A 345 9.49 8.72 18.37
CA LEU A 345 8.15 8.85 17.79
C LEU A 345 8.08 8.26 16.38
N LEU A 346 9.03 8.60 15.50
CA LEU A 346 9.07 8.05 14.14
C LEU A 346 9.37 6.56 14.14
N GLY A 347 10.25 6.07 15.02
CA GLY A 347 10.51 4.64 15.17
C GLY A 347 9.26 3.86 15.57
N LEU A 348 8.49 4.39 16.52
CA LEU A 348 7.21 3.81 16.94
C LEU A 348 6.18 3.83 15.80
N PHE A 349 5.96 4.98 15.15
CA PHE A 349 4.97 5.07 14.07
C PHE A 349 5.31 4.24 12.84
N LEU A 350 6.58 4.16 12.45
CA LEU A 350 7.03 3.25 11.40
C LEU A 350 6.88 1.79 11.85
N GLY A 351 7.25 1.45 13.08
CA GLY A 351 7.03 0.09 13.60
C GLY A 351 5.58 -0.34 13.55
N LEU A 352 4.65 0.57 13.90
CA LEU A 352 3.21 0.33 13.84
C LEU A 352 2.66 0.14 12.41
N THR A 353 3.43 0.41 11.34
CA THR A 353 2.99 0.18 9.96
C THR A 353 3.34 -1.21 9.43
N ALA A 354 4.02 -2.06 10.21
CA ALA A 354 4.45 -3.39 9.78
C ALA A 354 3.29 -4.24 9.21
N PHE A 355 2.18 -4.36 9.95
CA PHE A 355 0.96 -5.05 9.51
C PHE A 355 -0.02 -4.15 8.73
N TRP A 356 0.40 -2.95 8.32
CA TRP A 356 -0.32 -2.12 7.34
C TRP A 356 0.25 -2.32 5.94
N ASN A 357 1.58 -2.27 5.81
CA ASN A 357 2.31 -2.65 4.61
C ASN A 357 3.81 -2.85 4.93
N GLY A 358 4.25 -4.11 5.06
CA GLY A 358 5.63 -4.43 5.41
C GLY A 358 6.67 -3.95 4.37
N ALA A 359 6.31 -3.96 3.09
CA ALA A 359 7.21 -3.48 2.02
C ALA A 359 7.48 -1.98 2.12
N ALA A 360 6.47 -1.16 2.46
CA ALA A 360 6.64 0.26 2.69
C ALA A 360 7.49 0.56 3.93
N LEU A 361 7.35 -0.22 5.00
CA LEU A 361 8.20 -0.10 6.19
C LEU A 361 9.66 -0.37 5.83
N ILE A 362 9.95 -1.51 5.19
CA ILE A 362 11.31 -1.88 4.78
C ILE A 362 11.87 -0.85 3.80
N GLY A 363 11.10 -0.44 2.79
CA GLY A 363 11.51 0.59 1.83
C GLY A 363 11.80 1.94 2.49
N GLY A 364 10.97 2.35 3.46
CA GLY A 364 11.21 3.56 4.27
C GLY A 364 12.50 3.47 5.08
N LEU A 365 12.73 2.35 5.77
CA LEU A 365 13.96 2.12 6.54
C LEU A 365 15.20 2.07 5.64
N LEU A 366 15.11 1.51 4.43
CA LEU A 366 16.20 1.53 3.45
C LEU A 366 16.51 2.96 3.01
N ILE A 367 15.50 3.78 2.71
CA ILE A 367 15.74 5.19 2.39
C ILE A 367 16.43 5.88 3.57
N LEU A 368 15.91 5.72 4.79
CA LEU A 368 16.50 6.30 6.00
C LEU A 368 17.94 5.81 6.24
N ALA A 369 18.24 4.54 5.98
CA ALA A 369 19.60 4.00 6.09
C ALA A 369 20.55 4.67 5.09
N GLY A 370 20.12 4.87 3.84
CA GLY A 370 20.91 5.59 2.85
C GLY A 370 21.10 7.08 3.20
N LEU A 371 20.08 7.73 3.80
CA LEU A 371 20.23 9.08 4.36
C LEU A 371 21.23 9.09 5.52
N ALA A 372 21.15 8.10 6.42
CA ALA A 372 21.96 8.00 7.62
C ALA A 372 23.45 8.01 7.29
N VAL A 373 23.90 7.48 6.15
CA VAL A 373 25.30 7.51 5.68
C VAL A 373 25.86 8.93 5.71
N PHE A 374 25.10 9.91 5.23
CA PHE A 374 25.57 11.29 5.02
C PHE A 374 25.15 12.28 6.11
N SER A 375 24.29 11.84 7.03
CA SER A 375 23.72 12.65 8.10
C SER A 375 24.62 12.81 9.33
N ASP A 376 24.38 13.89 10.08
CA ASP A 376 24.70 13.98 11.51
C ASP A 376 23.57 13.34 12.34
N GLY A 377 23.80 13.04 13.61
CA GLY A 377 22.78 12.43 14.47
C GLY A 377 22.48 10.98 14.14
N LYS A 378 23.49 10.19 13.77
CA LYS A 378 23.30 8.79 13.35
C LYS A 378 22.62 7.92 14.42
N LEU A 379 22.84 8.20 15.71
CA LEU A 379 22.14 7.47 16.78
C LEU A 379 20.62 7.65 16.70
N ASP A 380 20.10 8.78 16.21
CA ASP A 380 18.66 8.97 16.03
C ASP A 380 18.11 8.02 14.94
N TYR A 381 18.87 7.78 13.86
CA TYR A 381 18.50 6.78 12.85
C TYR A 381 18.52 5.36 13.43
N VAL A 382 19.52 5.03 14.26
CA VAL A 382 19.62 3.72 14.93
C VAL A 382 18.47 3.51 15.90
N ILE A 383 18.12 4.51 16.70
CA ILE A 383 16.97 4.46 17.63
C ILE A 383 15.67 4.27 16.84
N CYS A 384 15.47 5.06 15.78
CA CYS A 384 14.29 4.95 14.93
C CYS A 384 14.16 3.57 14.29
N ALA A 385 15.23 3.08 13.65
CA ALA A 385 15.25 1.76 13.02
C ALA A 385 15.10 0.62 14.05
N GLY A 386 15.80 0.69 15.18
CA GLY A 386 15.73 -0.31 16.24
C GLY A 386 14.32 -0.43 16.83
N LEU A 387 13.64 0.69 17.07
CA LEU A 387 12.24 0.68 17.52
C LEU A 387 11.30 0.17 16.44
N ALA A 388 11.47 0.59 15.19
CA ALA A 388 10.62 0.13 14.09
C ALA A 388 10.72 -1.39 13.91
N VAL A 389 11.93 -1.94 13.94
CA VAL A 389 12.18 -3.39 13.89
C VAL A 389 11.62 -4.08 15.14
N LEU A 390 11.87 -3.56 16.34
CA LEU A 390 11.32 -4.14 17.58
C LEU A 390 9.80 -4.28 17.53
N PHE A 391 9.08 -3.22 17.13
CA PHE A 391 7.62 -3.27 17.03
C PHE A 391 7.13 -4.16 15.90
N SER A 392 7.85 -4.23 14.78
CA SER A 392 7.55 -5.16 13.69
C SER A 392 7.68 -6.61 14.17
N GLU A 393 8.78 -6.95 14.85
CA GLU A 393 9.01 -8.29 15.41
C GLU A 393 7.98 -8.66 16.48
N LEU A 394 7.61 -7.71 17.33
CA LEU A 394 6.55 -7.91 18.33
C LEU A 394 5.21 -8.24 17.67
N GLN A 395 4.82 -7.49 16.64
CA GLN A 395 3.58 -7.77 15.90
C GLN A 395 3.65 -9.13 15.20
N SER A 396 4.77 -9.46 14.54
CA SER A 396 4.95 -10.74 13.85
C SER A 396 4.79 -11.92 14.80
N LYS A 397 5.37 -11.85 16.00
CA LYS A 397 5.22 -12.91 17.02
C LYS A 397 3.81 -13.06 17.58
N ILE A 398 2.97 -12.02 17.48
CA ILE A 398 1.57 -12.08 17.93
C ILE A 398 0.69 -12.72 16.86
N PHE A 399 0.95 -12.44 15.58
CA PHE A 399 0.04 -12.81 14.49
C PHE A 399 0.49 -13.98 13.64
N VAL A 400 1.78 -14.32 13.66
CA VAL A 400 2.37 -15.34 12.77
C VAL A 400 3.19 -16.35 13.57
N SER A 401 2.92 -17.61 13.28
CA SER A 401 3.68 -18.79 13.62
C SER A 401 4.74 -19.05 12.55
N GLY A 402 6.00 -19.21 12.97
CA GLY A 402 7.13 -19.32 12.06
C GLY A 402 7.64 -17.97 11.57
N SER A 403 8.24 -17.95 10.36
CA SER A 403 8.87 -16.74 9.82
C SER A 403 7.95 -16.04 8.82
N VAL A 404 7.77 -14.73 8.98
CA VAL A 404 7.04 -13.88 8.04
C VAL A 404 7.81 -13.68 6.73
N MET A 405 9.14 -13.74 6.79
CA MET A 405 10.03 -13.54 5.64
C MET A 405 11.20 -14.53 5.68
N SER A 406 11.71 -14.89 4.52
CA SER A 406 12.90 -15.74 4.37
C SER A 406 13.96 -14.99 3.54
N PRO A 407 14.67 -14.01 4.13
CA PRO A 407 15.63 -13.20 3.41
C PRO A 407 16.75 -14.07 2.83
N SER A 408 16.94 -13.98 1.52
CA SER A 408 18.01 -14.68 0.79
C SER A 408 18.64 -13.75 -0.23
N PHE A 409 19.91 -13.97 -0.54
CA PHE A 409 20.55 -13.24 -1.63
C PHE A 409 19.94 -13.67 -2.96
N TYR A 410 19.48 -12.72 -3.75
CA TYR A 410 18.86 -12.96 -5.05
C TYR A 410 19.28 -11.87 -6.03
N TRP A 411 20.17 -12.21 -6.96
CA TRP A 411 20.71 -11.27 -7.92
C TRP A 411 19.81 -11.09 -9.15
N GLY A 412 19.60 -9.85 -9.54
CA GLY A 412 19.04 -9.50 -10.84
C GLY A 412 17.52 -9.49 -10.93
N PHE A 413 16.80 -9.68 -9.81
CA PHE A 413 15.33 -9.58 -9.76
C PHE A 413 14.66 -10.36 -10.93
N LEU A 414 13.73 -9.77 -11.69
CA LEU A 414 13.09 -10.45 -12.83
C LEU A 414 13.90 -10.41 -14.13
N ALA A 415 15.15 -9.94 -14.14
CA ALA A 415 15.96 -9.94 -15.35
C ALA A 415 16.24 -11.38 -15.80
N ASP A 416 15.93 -11.71 -17.05
CA ASP A 416 16.20 -13.04 -17.60
C ASP A 416 17.71 -13.29 -17.73
N ASN A 417 18.45 -12.27 -18.18
CA ASN A 417 19.90 -12.29 -18.24
C ASN A 417 20.52 -11.75 -16.94
N LYS A 418 21.08 -12.67 -16.13
CA LYS A 418 21.70 -12.36 -14.83
C LYS A 418 23.13 -11.77 -14.91
N SER A 419 23.68 -11.51 -16.09
CA SER A 419 24.94 -10.74 -16.20
C SER A 419 24.75 -9.29 -15.71
N ILE A 420 25.84 -8.59 -15.34
CA ILE A 420 25.75 -7.18 -14.91
C ILE A 420 25.13 -6.31 -15.99
N SER A 421 25.53 -6.51 -17.25
CA SER A 421 24.95 -5.79 -18.39
C SER A 421 23.49 -6.16 -18.62
N GLY A 422 23.12 -7.44 -18.46
CA GLY A 422 21.73 -7.90 -18.56
C GLY A 422 20.81 -7.28 -17.50
N VAL A 423 21.27 -7.20 -16.25
CA VAL A 423 20.52 -6.56 -15.16
C VAL A 423 20.38 -5.05 -15.37
N LEU A 424 21.44 -4.39 -15.81
CA LEU A 424 21.38 -2.96 -16.16
C LEU A 424 20.44 -2.72 -17.35
N TRP A 425 20.47 -3.59 -18.36
CA TRP A 425 19.59 -3.51 -19.52
C TRP A 425 18.13 -3.71 -19.12
N TYR A 426 17.82 -4.72 -18.29
CA TYR A 426 16.49 -4.93 -17.74
C TYR A 426 15.96 -3.69 -17.00
N LEU A 427 16.80 -3.03 -16.20
CA LEU A 427 16.43 -1.77 -15.53
C LEU A 427 16.09 -0.67 -16.55
N VAL A 428 16.80 -0.61 -17.67
CA VAL A 428 16.49 0.32 -18.78
C VAL A 428 15.21 -0.09 -19.50
N GLU A 429 14.93 -1.38 -19.68
CA GLU A 429 13.69 -1.85 -20.33
C GLU A 429 12.45 -1.40 -19.52
N ILE A 430 12.42 -1.68 -18.22
CA ILE A 430 11.27 -1.38 -17.37
C ILE A 430 11.10 0.10 -17.03
N SER A 431 12.20 0.88 -17.01
CA SER A 431 12.20 2.28 -16.53
C SER A 431 12.67 3.31 -17.55
N GLY A 432 13.08 2.89 -18.75
CA GLY A 432 13.74 3.76 -19.73
C GLY A 432 15.03 4.36 -19.16
N PHE A 433 15.19 5.66 -19.36
CA PHE A 433 16.34 6.40 -18.81
C PHE A 433 16.10 6.88 -17.38
N PHE A 434 14.99 6.51 -16.72
CA PHE A 434 14.60 7.07 -15.43
C PHE A 434 15.65 6.85 -14.33
N PHE A 435 16.08 5.61 -14.10
CA PHE A 435 17.09 5.31 -13.08
C PHE A 435 18.51 5.56 -13.60
N VAL A 436 18.83 5.13 -14.82
CA VAL A 436 20.18 5.30 -15.38
C VAL A 436 20.53 6.78 -15.57
N GLY A 437 19.55 7.60 -15.97
CA GLY A 437 19.71 9.06 -16.09
C GLY A 437 20.04 9.75 -14.75
N MET A 438 19.71 9.13 -13.61
CA MET A 438 20.12 9.66 -12.30
C MET A 438 21.63 9.58 -12.06
N ILE A 439 22.35 8.63 -12.69
CA ILE A 439 23.82 8.55 -12.61
C ILE A 439 24.43 9.82 -13.19
N VAL A 440 23.93 10.25 -14.34
CA VAL A 440 24.36 11.49 -15.00
C VAL A 440 23.88 12.71 -14.22
N ALA A 441 22.61 12.72 -13.79
CA ALA A 441 22.04 13.84 -13.06
C ALA A 441 22.75 14.10 -11.73
N ALA A 442 23.26 13.06 -11.06
CA ALA A 442 23.96 13.16 -9.78
C ALA A 442 25.15 14.14 -9.84
N VAL A 443 25.83 14.26 -10.99
CA VAL A 443 26.95 15.20 -11.20
C VAL A 443 26.50 16.66 -11.02
N PHE A 444 25.27 16.99 -11.40
CA PHE A 444 24.72 18.35 -11.34
C PHE A 444 24.02 18.66 -10.02
N LEU A 445 23.80 17.65 -9.18
CA LEU A 445 23.12 17.81 -7.90
C LEU A 445 24.05 18.33 -6.81
N LYS A 446 23.52 19.22 -5.98
CA LYS A 446 24.20 19.67 -4.77
C LYS A 446 24.42 18.47 -3.83
N ARG A 447 25.43 18.56 -2.98
CA ARG A 447 25.80 17.50 -2.02
C ARG A 447 24.61 16.92 -1.25
N GLY A 448 23.78 17.76 -0.63
CA GLY A 448 22.60 17.30 0.09
C GLY A 448 21.54 16.64 -0.81
N GLN A 449 21.42 17.09 -2.05
CA GLN A 449 20.52 16.47 -3.02
C GLN A 449 21.02 15.09 -3.44
N ARG A 450 22.34 14.93 -3.67
CA ARG A 450 22.96 13.62 -3.90
C ARG A 450 22.76 12.67 -2.73
N ALA A 451 22.95 13.15 -1.50
CA ALA A 451 22.73 12.32 -0.31
C ALA A 451 21.29 11.79 -0.24
N VAL A 452 20.30 12.64 -0.53
CA VAL A 452 18.89 12.20 -0.60
C VAL A 452 18.66 11.21 -1.74
N LEU A 453 19.20 11.49 -2.94
CA LEU A 453 19.07 10.61 -4.10
C LEU A 453 19.60 9.21 -3.81
N MET A 454 20.77 9.10 -3.16
CA MET A 454 21.35 7.81 -2.77
C MET A 454 20.45 7.02 -1.82
N GLY A 455 19.81 7.69 -0.87
CA GLY A 455 18.79 7.06 -0.02
C GLY A 455 17.59 6.57 -0.84
N CYS A 456 17.05 7.41 -1.73
CA CYS A 456 15.91 7.07 -2.57
C CYS A 456 16.19 5.91 -3.55
N LEU A 457 17.44 5.63 -3.90
CA LEU A 457 17.83 4.51 -4.78
C LEU A 457 18.04 3.19 -4.03
N LEU A 458 18.14 3.20 -2.69
CA LEU A 458 18.46 1.98 -1.93
C LEU A 458 17.35 0.91 -1.98
N PRO A 459 16.03 1.24 -1.94
CA PRO A 459 14.98 0.24 -2.14
C PRO A 459 15.08 -0.50 -3.49
N MET A 460 15.35 0.22 -4.58
CA MET A 460 15.58 -0.39 -5.89
C MET A 460 16.80 -1.32 -5.84
N ALA A 461 17.93 -0.87 -5.27
CA ALA A 461 19.09 -1.75 -5.14
C ALA A 461 18.77 -3.01 -4.32
N PHE A 462 17.98 -2.88 -3.27
CA PHE A 462 17.52 -4.00 -2.44
C PHE A 462 16.67 -5.01 -3.25
N ALA A 463 15.72 -4.55 -4.06
CA ALA A 463 14.90 -5.43 -4.92
C ALA A 463 15.73 -6.32 -5.86
N PHE A 464 16.91 -5.84 -6.28
CA PHE A 464 17.82 -6.53 -7.19
C PHE A 464 18.86 -7.42 -6.51
N LEU A 465 18.90 -7.43 -5.17
CA LEU A 465 19.93 -8.12 -4.39
C LEU A 465 19.35 -9.12 -3.38
N VAL A 466 18.09 -8.98 -2.97
CA VAL A 466 17.51 -9.74 -1.86
C VAL A 466 16.12 -10.23 -2.24
N SER A 467 15.80 -11.50 -1.99
CA SER A 467 14.43 -12.01 -1.98
C SER A 467 13.94 -12.15 -0.54
N LEU A 468 12.70 -11.73 -0.25
CA LEU A 468 12.08 -11.84 1.07
C LEU A 468 10.98 -12.91 1.16
N THR A 469 10.39 -13.25 0.02
CA THR A 469 9.25 -14.17 -0.11
C THR A 469 9.55 -15.22 -1.19
N PRO A 470 8.80 -16.35 -1.23
CA PRO A 470 8.92 -17.32 -2.30
C PRO A 470 8.67 -16.70 -3.69
N ASP A 471 7.71 -15.79 -3.77
CA ASP A 471 7.42 -15.04 -5.00
C ASP A 471 8.32 -13.79 -5.11
N ILE A 472 9.29 -13.84 -6.03
CA ILE A 472 10.19 -12.73 -6.29
C ILE A 472 9.46 -11.51 -6.87
N ASN A 473 8.31 -11.69 -7.55
CA ASN A 473 7.58 -10.57 -8.17
C ASN A 473 7.18 -9.51 -7.15
N VAL A 474 6.93 -9.90 -5.89
CA VAL A 474 6.56 -9.01 -4.79
C VAL A 474 7.58 -7.88 -4.57
N ASN A 475 8.86 -8.09 -4.93
CA ASN A 475 9.91 -7.07 -4.84
C ASN A 475 9.68 -5.85 -5.75
N HIS A 476 8.79 -5.92 -6.74
CA HIS A 476 8.43 -4.75 -7.56
C HIS A 476 8.05 -3.53 -6.71
N LYS A 477 7.46 -3.76 -5.52
CA LYS A 477 7.08 -2.70 -4.57
C LYS A 477 8.27 -1.83 -4.19
N TYR A 478 9.47 -2.39 -4.01
CA TYR A 478 10.66 -1.60 -3.68
C TYR A 478 11.17 -0.77 -4.85
N VAL A 479 11.05 -1.29 -6.09
CA VAL A 479 11.33 -0.52 -7.30
C VAL A 479 10.36 0.67 -7.39
N MET A 480 9.07 0.43 -7.14
CA MET A 480 8.02 1.47 -7.14
C MET A 480 8.21 2.51 -6.03
N ILE A 481 8.63 2.10 -4.83
CA ILE A 481 8.98 3.01 -3.73
C ILE A 481 10.14 3.92 -4.18
N SER A 482 11.24 3.35 -4.69
CA SER A 482 12.36 4.14 -5.22
C SER A 482 11.94 5.06 -6.34
N TYR A 483 11.14 4.56 -7.29
CA TYR A 483 10.62 5.34 -8.41
C TYR A 483 9.87 6.57 -7.90
N ALA A 484 8.93 6.39 -6.97
CA ALA A 484 8.11 7.45 -6.41
C ALA A 484 8.94 8.60 -5.82
N PHE A 485 9.96 8.29 -5.02
CA PHE A 485 10.83 9.33 -4.44
C PHE A 485 11.79 9.95 -5.45
N VAL A 486 12.26 9.19 -6.45
CA VAL A 486 13.19 9.69 -7.48
C VAL A 486 12.52 10.68 -8.45
N THR A 487 11.19 10.62 -8.62
CA THR A 487 10.42 11.59 -9.44
C THR A 487 10.69 13.05 -9.05
N VAL A 488 10.99 13.31 -7.79
CA VAL A 488 11.32 14.63 -7.23
C VAL A 488 12.53 15.25 -7.95
N PHE A 489 13.53 14.44 -8.27
CA PHE A 489 14.73 14.88 -9.00
C PHE A 489 14.42 15.16 -10.46
N TRP A 490 13.63 14.30 -11.11
CA TRP A 490 13.19 14.51 -12.49
C TRP A 490 12.36 15.79 -12.66
N GLY A 491 11.45 16.08 -11.74
CA GLY A 491 10.70 17.34 -11.73
C GLY A 491 11.61 18.57 -11.67
N TRP A 492 12.70 18.51 -10.89
CA TRP A 492 13.72 19.55 -10.87
C TRP A 492 14.52 19.64 -12.17
N ILE A 493 14.97 18.51 -12.72
CA ILE A 493 15.77 18.45 -13.96
C ILE A 493 14.97 19.05 -15.12
N VAL A 494 13.73 18.62 -15.33
CA VAL A 494 12.84 19.16 -16.37
C VAL A 494 12.67 20.67 -16.22
N ARG A 495 12.43 21.15 -15.00
CA ARG A 495 12.34 22.58 -14.72
C ARG A 495 13.64 23.32 -15.08
N CYS A 496 14.79 22.76 -14.76
CA CYS A 496 16.09 23.34 -15.10
C CYS A 496 16.31 23.41 -16.62
N VAL A 497 16.02 22.31 -17.33
CA VAL A 497 16.14 22.24 -18.80
C VAL A 497 15.18 23.23 -19.47
N PHE A 498 13.94 23.33 -18.99
CA PHE A 498 12.95 24.27 -19.52
C PHE A 498 13.36 25.74 -19.39
N LEU A 499 14.09 26.07 -18.33
CA LEU A 499 14.61 27.41 -18.08
C LEU A 499 16.03 27.63 -18.62
N ALA A 500 16.59 26.67 -19.36
CA ALA A 500 17.90 26.80 -19.96
C ALA A 500 17.90 27.83 -21.10
N GLY A 501 18.99 28.61 -21.21
CA GLY A 501 19.19 29.59 -22.29
C GLY A 501 18.67 31.00 -21.98
N LYS A 502 19.52 32.02 -22.21
CA LYS A 502 19.18 33.46 -22.03
C LYS A 502 18.72 34.15 -23.32
N ASN A 503 19.17 33.67 -24.48
CA ASN A 503 18.85 34.25 -25.80
C ASN A 503 17.81 33.39 -26.53
N SER A 504 17.09 33.98 -27.49
CA SER A 504 15.90 33.39 -28.11
C SER A 504 16.08 31.94 -28.60
N TRP A 505 17.11 31.63 -29.39
CA TRP A 505 17.34 30.26 -29.89
C TRP A 505 17.58 29.23 -28.78
N LYS A 506 18.53 29.50 -27.86
CA LYS A 506 18.88 28.57 -26.77
C LYS A 506 17.70 28.34 -25.81
N LYS A 507 16.87 29.36 -25.59
CA LYS A 507 15.63 29.27 -24.82
C LYS A 507 14.63 28.28 -25.45
N TRP A 508 14.42 28.37 -26.76
CA TRP A 508 13.52 27.45 -27.46
C TRP A 508 14.07 26.03 -27.51
N ALA A 509 15.39 25.86 -27.70
CA ALA A 509 16.05 24.57 -27.62
C ALA A 509 15.88 23.91 -26.23
N GLY A 510 16.05 24.66 -25.14
CA GLY A 510 15.82 24.16 -23.78
C GLY A 510 14.38 23.74 -23.53
N ARG A 511 13.41 24.51 -24.04
CA ARG A 511 11.98 24.15 -23.95
C ARG A 511 11.64 22.90 -24.75
N ALA A 512 12.17 22.77 -25.96
CA ALA A 512 11.99 21.58 -26.78
C ALA A 512 12.61 20.34 -26.11
N ALA A 513 13.84 20.47 -25.58
CA ALA A 513 14.49 19.39 -24.84
C ALA A 513 13.71 18.99 -23.58
N ALA A 514 13.14 19.94 -22.84
CA ALA A 514 12.29 19.65 -21.70
C ALA A 514 10.99 18.93 -22.12
N ALA A 515 10.39 19.31 -23.25
CA ALA A 515 9.21 18.65 -23.78
C ALA A 515 9.50 17.20 -24.18
N VAL A 516 10.60 16.97 -24.92
CA VAL A 516 11.06 15.61 -25.26
C VAL A 516 11.32 14.81 -23.98
N LEU A 517 12.00 15.40 -23.00
CA LEU A 517 12.27 14.73 -21.73
C LEU A 517 10.99 14.34 -21.00
N CYS A 518 9.99 15.23 -20.94
CA CYS A 518 8.67 14.91 -20.38
C CYS A 518 8.03 13.73 -21.11
N ILE A 519 8.01 13.76 -22.45
CA ILE A 519 7.43 12.68 -23.27
C ILE A 519 8.14 11.36 -22.96
N CYS A 520 9.47 11.33 -22.95
CA CYS A 520 10.19 10.11 -22.65
C CYS A 520 9.96 9.63 -21.20
N LEU A 521 9.72 10.54 -20.26
CA LEU A 521 9.40 10.20 -18.86
C LEU A 521 7.96 9.71 -18.64
N SER A 522 7.02 10.00 -19.55
CA SER A 522 5.59 9.80 -19.29
C SER A 522 4.81 9.03 -20.36
N ALA A 523 5.30 8.89 -21.59
CA ALA A 523 4.52 8.33 -22.69
C ALA A 523 4.03 6.91 -22.41
N THR A 524 4.91 6.05 -21.88
CA THR A 524 4.57 4.69 -21.47
C THR A 524 3.49 4.68 -20.39
N GLY A 525 3.63 5.52 -19.37
CA GLY A 525 2.61 5.63 -18.32
C GLY A 525 1.28 6.22 -18.79
N ILE A 526 1.28 7.13 -19.77
CA ILE A 526 0.04 7.64 -20.39
C ILE A 526 -0.68 6.50 -21.12
N TYR A 527 0.07 5.67 -21.84
CA TYR A 527 -0.47 4.48 -22.47
C TYR A 527 -1.05 3.51 -21.42
N ASP A 528 -0.28 3.18 -20.38
CA ASP A 528 -0.75 2.33 -19.28
C ASP A 528 -2.04 2.89 -18.65
N TYR A 529 -2.12 4.21 -18.47
CA TYR A 529 -3.31 4.86 -17.95
C TYR A 529 -4.53 4.68 -18.86
N VAL A 530 -4.37 4.77 -20.18
CA VAL A 530 -5.47 4.45 -21.13
C VAL A 530 -5.93 3.00 -20.97
N ILE A 531 -5.00 2.06 -20.80
CA ILE A 531 -5.32 0.66 -20.54
C ILE A 531 -6.10 0.51 -19.22
N ILE A 532 -5.69 1.17 -18.13
CA ILE A 532 -6.45 1.18 -16.88
C ILE A 532 -7.89 1.67 -17.10
N LEU A 533 -8.11 2.67 -17.98
CA LEU A 533 -9.47 3.13 -18.25
C LEU A 533 -10.31 2.10 -19.02
N ARG A 534 -9.73 1.46 -20.04
CA ARG A 534 -10.40 0.45 -20.88
C ARG A 534 -10.67 -0.84 -20.13
N ASP A 535 -9.65 -1.34 -19.42
CA ASP A 535 -9.70 -2.61 -18.69
C ASP A 535 -10.61 -2.53 -17.45
N ASN A 536 -10.99 -1.33 -17.03
CA ASN A 536 -11.94 -1.12 -15.96
C ASN A 536 -13.19 -0.39 -16.45
N ASP A 537 -13.59 -0.53 -17.70
CA ASP A 537 -14.85 0.03 -18.21
C ASP A 537 -16.07 -0.82 -17.81
N SER A 538 -17.27 -0.45 -18.25
CA SER A 538 -18.49 -1.21 -17.92
C SER A 538 -18.55 -2.61 -18.53
N ALA A 539 -17.74 -2.92 -19.55
CA ALA A 539 -17.71 -4.22 -20.22
C ALA A 539 -16.71 -5.18 -19.56
N HIS A 540 -15.66 -4.67 -18.92
CA HIS A 540 -14.61 -5.43 -18.25
C HIS A 540 -14.60 -5.17 -16.73
N ARG A 541 -15.73 -5.30 -16.05
CA ARG A 541 -15.81 -5.23 -14.58
C ARG A 541 -16.37 -6.51 -14.01
N MET A 542 -15.83 -6.89 -12.86
CA MET A 542 -16.35 -7.95 -12.03
C MET A 542 -17.44 -7.38 -11.11
N THR A 543 -18.55 -8.09 -10.98
CA THR A 543 -19.69 -7.68 -10.14
C THR A 543 -20.03 -8.72 -9.09
N VAL A 544 -20.40 -8.26 -7.89
CA VAL A 544 -20.94 -9.12 -6.83
C VAL A 544 -22.27 -8.57 -6.36
N ASN A 545 -23.29 -9.43 -6.26
CA ASN A 545 -24.56 -9.08 -5.65
C ASN A 545 -24.39 -9.00 -4.12
N MET A 546 -24.49 -7.79 -3.56
CA MET A 546 -24.33 -7.56 -2.12
C MET A 546 -25.64 -7.77 -1.34
N GLU A 547 -26.75 -8.03 -2.04
CA GLU A 547 -28.08 -8.34 -1.50
C GLU A 547 -28.43 -9.83 -1.76
N SER A 548 -27.41 -10.68 -1.90
CA SER A 548 -27.57 -12.11 -2.14
C SER A 548 -28.07 -12.85 -0.91
N SER A 549 -29.10 -13.69 -1.08
CA SER A 549 -29.61 -14.57 -0.02
C SER A 549 -28.56 -15.57 0.48
N LEU A 550 -27.60 -15.95 -0.38
CA LEU A 550 -26.44 -16.77 0.01
C LEU A 550 -25.52 -16.01 0.97
N THR A 551 -25.15 -14.77 0.64
CA THR A 551 -24.30 -13.93 1.50
C THR A 551 -24.96 -13.71 2.85
N ASP A 552 -26.26 -13.42 2.87
CA ASP A 552 -27.01 -13.18 4.11
C ASP A 552 -27.14 -14.45 4.96
N TRP A 553 -27.41 -15.60 4.34
CA TRP A 553 -27.46 -16.87 5.04
C TRP A 553 -26.10 -17.22 5.66
N LEU A 554 -25.02 -17.09 4.89
CA LEU A 554 -23.66 -17.34 5.38
C LEU A 554 -23.31 -16.41 6.54
N SER A 555 -23.54 -15.10 6.41
CA SER A 555 -23.28 -14.12 7.46
C SER A 555 -24.12 -14.35 8.74
N ALA A 556 -25.32 -14.91 8.61
CA ALA A 556 -26.20 -15.15 9.75
C ALA A 556 -25.93 -16.47 10.48
N ASN A 557 -25.42 -17.50 9.77
CA ASN A 557 -25.28 -18.85 10.32
C ASN A 557 -23.82 -19.20 10.69
N LEU A 558 -22.84 -18.75 9.92
CA LEU A 558 -21.43 -19.04 10.20
C LEU A 558 -20.90 -18.12 11.30
N LYS A 559 -20.14 -18.73 12.22
CA LYS A 559 -19.46 -18.09 13.34
C LYS A 559 -17.96 -18.01 13.08
N LYS A 560 -17.24 -17.28 13.93
CA LYS A 560 -15.79 -17.04 13.79
C LYS A 560 -14.90 -18.30 13.76
N ASN A 561 -15.41 -19.43 14.23
CA ASN A 561 -14.69 -20.71 14.28
C ASN A 561 -15.13 -21.69 13.18
N ASP A 562 -16.12 -21.32 12.38
CA ASP A 562 -16.58 -22.14 11.27
C ASP A 562 -15.62 -22.05 10.09
N LEU A 563 -15.50 -23.14 9.35
CA LEU A 563 -14.61 -23.28 8.21
C LEU A 563 -15.37 -23.91 7.05
N LEU A 564 -15.60 -23.11 6.02
CA LEU A 564 -16.36 -23.49 4.84
C LEU A 564 -15.42 -24.04 3.76
N LEU A 565 -15.59 -25.30 3.37
CA LEU A 565 -14.97 -25.82 2.16
C LEU A 565 -15.69 -25.25 0.94
N THR A 566 -14.91 -24.67 0.03
CA THR A 566 -15.40 -24.02 -1.20
C THR A 566 -14.53 -24.38 -2.39
N PRO A 567 -15.05 -24.20 -3.62
CA PRO A 567 -14.23 -23.97 -4.80
C PRO A 567 -13.21 -22.84 -4.59
N GLU A 568 -12.23 -22.72 -5.48
CA GLU A 568 -11.17 -21.70 -5.41
C GLU A 568 -11.66 -20.28 -5.77
N TYR A 569 -12.57 -19.75 -4.96
CA TYR A 569 -13.22 -18.48 -5.24
C TYR A 569 -12.25 -17.29 -5.16
N THR A 570 -12.41 -16.38 -6.13
CA THR A 570 -11.82 -15.04 -6.10
C THR A 570 -12.76 -14.10 -5.33
N MET A 571 -13.32 -13.07 -5.96
CA MET A 571 -14.32 -12.20 -5.36
C MET A 571 -15.70 -12.73 -5.74
N ASN A 572 -16.61 -12.91 -4.79
CA ASN A 572 -17.99 -13.40 -5.03
C ASN A 572 -18.87 -13.21 -3.77
N GLU A 573 -20.12 -13.64 -3.84
CA GLU A 573 -21.12 -13.60 -2.76
C GLU A 573 -20.63 -14.30 -1.48
N VAL A 574 -19.92 -15.43 -1.62
CA VAL A 574 -19.39 -16.21 -0.50
C VAL A 574 -18.30 -15.44 0.24
N THR A 575 -17.29 -14.92 -0.47
CA THR A 575 -16.22 -14.10 0.13
C THR A 575 -16.74 -12.81 0.73
N MET A 576 -17.84 -12.25 0.19
CA MET A 576 -18.49 -11.06 0.73
C MET A 576 -19.26 -11.29 2.04
N SER A 577 -19.51 -12.55 2.42
CA SER A 577 -20.17 -12.88 3.70
C SER A 577 -19.27 -12.66 4.93
N GLY A 578 -17.95 -12.64 4.73
CA GLY A 578 -16.94 -12.61 5.79
C GLY A 578 -16.58 -13.99 6.36
N ALA A 579 -17.06 -15.08 5.74
CA ALA A 579 -16.73 -16.45 6.11
C ALA A 579 -15.23 -16.77 5.96
N MET A 580 -14.76 -17.72 6.77
CA MET A 580 -13.45 -18.33 6.64
C MET A 580 -13.52 -19.52 5.67
N LEU A 581 -12.70 -19.49 4.63
CA LEU A 581 -12.68 -20.51 3.59
C LEU A 581 -11.56 -21.51 3.83
N TYR A 582 -11.84 -22.79 3.64
CA TYR A 582 -10.80 -23.81 3.57
C TYR A 582 -9.93 -23.60 2.32
N CYS A 583 -10.57 -23.38 1.16
CA CYS A 583 -9.92 -23.08 -0.12
C CYS A 583 -10.50 -21.81 -0.75
N GLY A 584 -9.79 -20.69 -0.69
CA GLY A 584 -10.01 -19.56 -1.60
C GLY A 584 -9.01 -19.58 -2.76
N TRP A 585 -9.05 -18.55 -3.62
CA TRP A 585 -8.09 -18.42 -4.73
C TRP A 585 -6.62 -18.57 -4.26
N PRO A 586 -5.86 -19.54 -4.79
CA PRO A 586 -4.63 -20.03 -4.15
C PRO A 586 -3.45 -19.07 -4.31
N TYR A 587 -3.38 -18.28 -5.39
CA TYR A 587 -2.19 -17.49 -5.74
C TYR A 587 -1.70 -16.59 -4.59
N TYR A 588 -2.60 -15.86 -3.94
CA TYR A 588 -2.25 -14.92 -2.86
C TYR A 588 -1.87 -15.64 -1.57
N ALA A 589 -2.52 -16.77 -1.28
CA ALA A 589 -2.16 -17.60 -0.14
C ALA A 589 -0.77 -18.23 -0.35
N TRP A 590 -0.51 -18.80 -1.52
CA TRP A 590 0.79 -19.35 -1.88
C TRP A 590 1.90 -18.29 -1.82
N SER A 591 1.67 -17.10 -2.38
CA SER A 591 2.63 -15.98 -2.35
C SER A 591 2.93 -15.53 -0.91
N ALA A 592 1.96 -15.64 0.01
CA ALA A 592 2.13 -15.38 1.44
C ALA A 592 2.77 -16.55 2.23
N GLY A 593 3.03 -17.69 1.58
CA GLY A 593 3.71 -18.84 2.17
C GLY A 593 2.79 -19.86 2.86
N TYR A 594 1.53 -19.96 2.45
CA TYR A 594 0.63 -21.06 2.86
C TYR A 594 0.82 -22.30 1.98
N ASP A 595 0.54 -23.49 2.53
CA ASP A 595 0.61 -24.76 1.80
C ASP A 595 -0.70 -25.04 1.04
N THR A 596 -0.91 -24.29 -0.04
CA THR A 596 -2.13 -24.41 -0.85
C THR A 596 -2.26 -25.77 -1.50
N GLY A 597 -1.14 -26.43 -1.81
CA GLY A 597 -1.12 -27.76 -2.43
C GLY A 597 -1.68 -28.85 -1.51
N TYR A 598 -1.34 -28.81 -0.22
CA TYR A 598 -1.92 -29.73 0.76
C TYR A 598 -3.45 -29.61 0.83
N ARG A 599 -3.98 -28.39 0.97
CA ARG A 599 -5.44 -28.17 1.04
C ARG A 599 -6.15 -28.53 -0.24
N ALA A 600 -5.57 -28.20 -1.39
CA ALA A 600 -6.13 -28.61 -2.68
C ALA A 600 -6.26 -30.14 -2.75
N GLY A 601 -5.23 -30.89 -2.33
CA GLY A 601 -5.27 -32.35 -2.27
C GLY A 601 -6.34 -32.92 -1.32
N GLN A 602 -6.54 -32.31 -0.14
CA GLN A 602 -7.61 -32.71 0.78
C GLN A 602 -9.01 -32.35 0.25
N ALA A 603 -9.14 -31.18 -0.40
CA ALA A 603 -10.39 -30.76 -1.02
C ALA A 603 -10.80 -31.72 -2.15
N VAL A 604 -9.86 -32.12 -3.01
CA VAL A 604 -10.07 -33.17 -4.01
C VAL A 604 -10.60 -34.43 -3.35
N LEU A 605 -9.92 -34.95 -2.33
CA LEU A 605 -10.36 -36.16 -1.61
C LEU A 605 -11.80 -36.04 -1.12
N ILE A 606 -12.15 -34.92 -0.50
CA ILE A 606 -13.48 -34.66 0.06
C ILE A 606 -14.54 -34.57 -1.04
N TYR A 607 -14.23 -33.92 -2.17
CA TYR A 607 -15.18 -33.72 -3.26
C TYR A 607 -15.34 -34.94 -4.19
N THR A 608 -14.41 -35.90 -4.20
CA THR A 608 -14.42 -37.01 -5.17
C THR A 608 -14.53 -38.41 -4.55
N THR A 609 -14.36 -38.57 -3.24
CA THR A 609 -14.40 -39.90 -2.57
C THR A 609 -15.75 -40.61 -2.72
N ASP A 610 -15.74 -41.94 -2.90
CA ASP A 610 -16.92 -42.84 -2.83
C ASP A 610 -17.14 -43.46 -1.46
N ASP A 611 -16.23 -43.23 -0.52
CA ASP A 611 -16.29 -43.78 0.83
C ASP A 611 -16.78 -42.71 1.83
N PRO A 612 -17.98 -42.87 2.42
CA PRO A 612 -18.52 -41.98 3.44
C PRO A 612 -17.66 -41.90 4.72
N GLU A 613 -16.96 -42.97 5.09
CA GLU A 613 -16.11 -42.96 6.29
C GLU A 613 -14.80 -42.23 6.04
N LEU A 614 -14.25 -42.33 4.82
CA LEU A 614 -13.11 -41.54 4.40
C LEU A 614 -13.47 -40.05 4.32
N LEU A 615 -14.66 -39.71 3.80
CA LEU A 615 -15.20 -38.35 3.80
C LEU A 615 -15.25 -37.79 5.23
N LYS A 616 -15.89 -38.52 6.17
CA LYS A 616 -15.98 -38.10 7.57
C LYS A 616 -14.62 -37.93 8.23
N ALA A 617 -13.68 -38.83 7.94
CA ALA A 617 -12.34 -38.76 8.49
C ALA A 617 -11.59 -37.51 8.02
N ALA A 618 -11.62 -37.23 6.71
CA ALA A 618 -10.97 -36.06 6.10
C ALA A 618 -11.57 -34.74 6.62
N VAL A 619 -12.90 -34.61 6.58
CA VAL A 619 -13.61 -33.41 7.07
C VAL A 619 -13.30 -33.13 8.54
N LYS A 620 -13.32 -34.17 9.39
CA LYS A 620 -13.01 -34.06 10.81
C LYS A 620 -11.55 -33.71 11.07
N GLN A 621 -10.62 -34.29 10.31
CA GLN A 621 -9.19 -34.00 10.41
C GLN A 621 -8.91 -32.53 10.08
N GLU A 622 -9.53 -32.04 9.00
CA GLU A 622 -9.34 -30.68 8.49
C GLU A 622 -10.20 -29.63 9.21
N LYS A 623 -11.09 -30.07 10.11
CA LYS A 623 -12.01 -29.22 10.90
C LYS A 623 -12.91 -28.35 10.03
N ILE A 624 -13.30 -28.88 8.87
CA ILE A 624 -14.31 -28.28 8.01
C ILE A 624 -15.65 -28.42 8.75
N THR A 625 -16.41 -27.33 8.85
CA THR A 625 -17.74 -27.34 9.50
C THR A 625 -18.89 -27.25 8.50
N TYR A 626 -18.59 -26.79 7.28
CA TYR A 626 -19.54 -26.75 6.18
C TYR A 626 -18.87 -27.10 4.86
N ILE A 627 -19.60 -27.79 3.98
CA ILE A 627 -19.18 -28.05 2.60
C ILE A 627 -20.13 -27.34 1.66
N LEU A 628 -19.61 -26.45 0.82
CA LEU A 628 -20.34 -25.85 -0.30
C LEU A 628 -20.11 -26.68 -1.55
N PHE A 629 -21.20 -27.03 -2.22
CA PHE A 629 -21.21 -27.74 -3.50
C PHE A 629 -21.94 -26.91 -4.56
N GLU A 630 -21.34 -26.74 -5.73
CA GLU A 630 -21.96 -26.11 -6.90
C GLU A 630 -22.33 -27.16 -7.95
N GLU A 631 -23.41 -26.91 -8.70
CA GLU A 631 -23.85 -27.81 -9.77
C GLU A 631 -22.74 -27.99 -10.82
N ASP A 632 -22.51 -29.24 -11.21
CA ASP A 632 -21.51 -29.63 -12.20
C ASP A 632 -20.09 -29.07 -11.91
N MET A 633 -19.74 -28.90 -10.64
CA MET A 633 -18.43 -28.35 -10.27
C MET A 633 -17.30 -29.36 -10.53
N GLU A 634 -16.19 -28.83 -11.04
CA GLU A 634 -14.90 -29.50 -11.05
C GLU A 634 -13.97 -28.84 -10.02
N PHE A 635 -13.08 -29.63 -9.43
CA PHE A 635 -12.02 -29.12 -8.55
C PHE A 635 -10.69 -29.75 -8.96
N GLU A 636 -9.68 -28.94 -9.25
CA GLU A 636 -8.37 -29.41 -9.74
C GLU A 636 -8.50 -30.37 -10.96
N GLN A 637 -9.38 -30.00 -11.91
CA GLN A 637 -9.67 -30.76 -13.14
C GLN A 637 -10.30 -32.15 -12.91
N GLN A 638 -10.90 -32.37 -11.73
CA GLN A 638 -11.62 -33.59 -11.40
C GLN A 638 -13.10 -33.29 -11.16
N GLU A 639 -13.96 -34.13 -11.73
CA GLU A 639 -15.41 -34.05 -11.53
C GLU A 639 -15.77 -34.36 -10.07
N CYS A 640 -16.42 -33.42 -9.41
CA CYS A 640 -16.86 -33.56 -8.02
C CYS A 640 -18.19 -34.30 -7.95
N ARG A 641 -18.45 -35.00 -6.84
CA ARG A 641 -19.69 -35.75 -6.65
C ARG A 641 -20.41 -35.35 -5.36
N GLU A 642 -21.71 -35.09 -5.51
CA GLU A 642 -22.56 -34.64 -4.42
C GLU A 642 -23.25 -35.80 -3.67
N ASP A 643 -23.43 -36.95 -4.32
CA ASP A 643 -24.19 -38.09 -3.81
C ASP A 643 -23.72 -38.53 -2.41
N ILE A 644 -22.41 -38.75 -2.26
CA ILE A 644 -21.82 -39.15 -0.98
C ILE A 644 -21.93 -38.06 0.08
N ILE A 645 -21.73 -36.79 -0.29
CA ILE A 645 -21.86 -35.65 0.63
C ILE A 645 -23.31 -35.55 1.13
N ARG A 646 -24.28 -35.65 0.22
CA ARG A 646 -25.71 -35.56 0.49
C ARG A 646 -26.22 -36.72 1.36
N GLU A 647 -25.69 -37.92 1.18
CA GLU A 647 -26.01 -39.08 2.02
C GLU A 647 -25.38 -38.97 3.42
N THR A 648 -24.22 -38.33 3.52
CA THR A 648 -23.43 -38.27 4.75
C THR A 648 -23.85 -37.12 5.67
N TYR A 649 -24.19 -35.96 5.10
CA TYR A 649 -24.37 -34.71 5.84
C TYR A 649 -25.72 -34.04 5.54
N PRO A 650 -26.35 -33.38 6.54
CA PRO A 650 -27.58 -32.64 6.34
C PRO A 650 -27.39 -31.44 5.42
N LEU A 651 -28.28 -31.31 4.43
CA LEU A 651 -28.43 -30.10 3.62
C LEU A 651 -29.06 -28.99 4.45
N VAL A 652 -28.38 -27.85 4.58
CA VAL A 652 -28.81 -26.71 5.41
C VAL A 652 -29.13 -25.44 4.62
N TYR A 653 -28.69 -25.38 3.37
CA TYR A 653 -29.00 -24.27 2.46
C TYR A 653 -29.06 -24.72 1.01
N THR A 654 -29.93 -24.07 0.23
CA THR A 654 -29.98 -24.17 -1.22
C THR A 654 -30.25 -22.78 -1.78
N SER A 655 -29.47 -22.36 -2.78
CA SER A 655 -29.69 -21.08 -3.45
C SER A 655 -31.01 -21.06 -4.22
N GLU A 656 -31.53 -19.86 -4.50
CA GLU A 656 -32.82 -19.69 -5.20
C GLU A 656 -32.86 -20.34 -6.58
N ASP A 657 -31.72 -20.41 -7.25
CA ASP A 657 -31.54 -21.08 -8.54
C ASP A 657 -31.19 -22.57 -8.43
N GLY A 658 -31.08 -23.12 -7.21
CA GLY A 658 -30.75 -24.52 -6.94
C GLY A 658 -29.29 -24.91 -7.15
N ARG A 659 -28.47 -24.01 -7.71
CA ARG A 659 -27.09 -24.34 -8.11
C ARG A 659 -26.15 -24.56 -6.94
N ILE A 660 -26.30 -23.78 -5.86
CA ILE A 660 -25.43 -23.83 -4.68
C ILE A 660 -26.16 -24.56 -3.55
N ARG A 661 -25.50 -25.57 -2.98
CA ARG A 661 -25.96 -26.33 -1.81
C ARG A 661 -24.90 -26.28 -0.72
N ILE A 662 -25.32 -26.18 0.53
CA ILE A 662 -24.41 -26.20 1.69
C ILE A 662 -24.83 -27.29 2.65
N TYR A 663 -23.85 -28.09 3.08
CA TYR A 663 -24.00 -29.19 4.02
C TYR A 663 -23.27 -28.87 5.33
N GLU A 664 -23.90 -29.18 6.47
CA GLU A 664 -23.30 -29.05 7.81
C GLU A 664 -22.67 -30.39 8.23
N THR A 665 -21.44 -30.37 8.73
CA THR A 665 -20.62 -31.59 8.93
C THR A 665 -20.43 -32.05 10.37
#